data_AF-A0A838QIV8-F1
#
_entry.id   AF-A0A838QIV8-F1
#
_cell.length_a   1.000
_cell.length_b   1.000
_cell.length_c   1.000
_cell.angle_alpha   90.00
_cell.angle_beta   90.00
_cell.angle_gamma   90.00
#
_symmetry.space_group_name_H-M   'P 1'
#
loop_
_entity.id
_entity.type
_entity.pdbx_description
1 polymer ?
#
loop_
_entity_poly.entity_id
_entity_poly.type
_entity_poly.pdbx_seq_one_letter_code
_entity_poly.pdbx_strand_id
1 'polypeptide(L)'
;MTGTLPDLAPDLRAVLERHADRLDLELVERALRFSASAHRGQKRMSGEDFVSHTIAVALILAEQLLDSTTIVAALLHDVVEDSDVRMEDIVREFGPEVAGIVDGLTKISSLTFHSSAEEQVENYRKLLLSIAKDARVIIIKLGDRLHNMRTLEHLQPERRSRIALETREIYAPLAHRFGMAGIKAELEDLAFKFLEPEEYRELALQVAAKRAEREQTILKLKTPLDFELQDAGIDWFEVTGRPKHLWSIFQKMKKRGKAFDEIYDLMAVRVIVRTVPDCYHVLGIIHHNWTPIQERIKDYIASPKSNAYQSLHTTIFGPGGQLFEVQIRTQDMHRTAEYGIAAHWVYKRDGTRDELDQHLGWFRQLLELQQDTHSPEEFLEFLKIDLYQDEIFIFTPQGDVKRLPKGSTAIDFAFHVHTEVGVKCQGAKINGRIAPLHRELKSGDTVEILTGASAKPSRDWLSHVRTARARQKIKQWVNHEEETVSRSLGKEILAREVRRRRLESPDDTRLARAAVSLSLADGAGLEIAVGRGDVPIGQVMRALYPDLPSEELQEPKPTVFGRVIDRIRLGRGIKIQGVDGLMVRYAQCCQPVPGDSVVGYVTQGRGISIHRADCTNLLTLAADERRVDIDWQETAGEAFAVRLAVSGEDRRGLYADIMEAISQTGTNIRGADLHTKDGTVFGTIFVEVDNLPHLAKVMKSVRKVKGITEIDRRDAPPNQ
;
A
#
# COMPACT_ATOMS: atom_id res chain seq x y z
N MET A 1 12.79 -41.04 35.59
CA MET A 1 14.17 -40.55 35.44
C MET A 1 14.22 -39.13 35.97
N THR A 2 14.88 -38.96 37.11
CA THR A 2 15.28 -37.69 37.73
C THR A 2 16.60 -37.24 37.09
N GLY A 3 16.58 -36.96 35.79
CA GLY A 3 17.75 -36.42 35.10
C GLY A 3 17.91 -34.96 35.49
N THR A 4 19.07 -34.60 36.03
CA THR A 4 19.47 -33.19 36.17
C THR A 4 19.68 -32.57 34.78
N LEU A 5 19.65 -31.23 34.66
CA LEU A 5 20.01 -30.46 33.44
C LEU A 5 21.11 -31.09 32.53
N PRO A 6 22.24 -31.64 33.06
CA PRO A 6 23.28 -32.27 32.23
C PRO A 6 22.86 -33.51 31.44
N ASP A 7 21.80 -34.23 31.84
CA ASP A 7 21.38 -35.46 31.15
C ASP A 7 20.37 -35.21 30.01
N LEU A 8 19.66 -34.07 30.05
CA LEU A 8 18.57 -33.75 29.11
C LEU A 8 19.00 -32.78 28.01
N ALA A 9 19.92 -31.84 28.27
CA ALA A 9 20.34 -30.82 27.31
C ALA A 9 21.74 -30.23 27.63
N PRO A 10 22.84 -30.94 27.33
CA PRO A 10 24.20 -30.48 27.65
C PRO A 10 24.57 -29.16 26.94
N ASP A 11 24.14 -28.98 25.70
CA ASP A 11 24.44 -27.78 24.91
C ASP A 11 23.73 -26.53 25.46
N LEU A 12 22.46 -26.67 25.86
CA LEU A 12 21.71 -25.59 26.49
C LEU A 12 22.36 -25.17 27.81
N ARG A 13 22.79 -26.14 28.62
CA ARG A 13 23.52 -25.85 29.87
C ARG A 13 24.81 -25.07 29.60
N ALA A 14 25.62 -25.49 28.63
CA ALA A 14 26.89 -24.83 28.32
C ALA A 14 26.70 -23.37 27.85
N VAL A 15 25.56 -23.04 27.23
CA VAL A 15 25.20 -21.66 26.87
C VAL A 15 24.66 -20.90 28.10
N LEU A 16 23.79 -21.52 28.90
CA LEU A 16 23.24 -20.90 30.10
C LEU A 16 24.32 -20.61 31.15
N GLU A 17 25.32 -21.49 31.32
CA GLU A 17 26.44 -21.29 32.26
C GLU A 17 27.33 -20.10 31.88
N ARG A 18 27.47 -19.79 30.58
CA ARG A 18 28.18 -18.58 30.12
C ARG A 18 27.46 -17.28 30.51
N HIS A 19 26.20 -17.38 30.94
CA HIS A 19 25.32 -16.27 31.28
C HIS A 19 24.65 -16.45 32.66
N ALA A 20 25.26 -17.28 33.52
CA ALA A 20 24.75 -17.63 34.84
C ALA A 20 24.65 -16.43 35.80
N ASP A 21 25.43 -15.39 35.57
CA ASP A 21 25.39 -14.12 36.30
C ASP A 21 24.07 -13.35 36.11
N ARG A 22 23.36 -13.61 35.01
CA ARG A 22 22.15 -12.90 34.62
C ARG A 22 20.89 -13.76 34.64
N LEU A 23 21.04 -15.08 34.51
CA LEU A 23 19.94 -16.02 34.37
C LEU A 23 19.66 -16.76 35.68
N ASP A 24 18.39 -16.83 36.05
CA ASP A 24 17.91 -17.78 37.07
C ASP A 24 17.93 -19.20 36.49
N LEU A 25 19.06 -19.89 36.70
CA LEU A 25 19.28 -21.25 36.23
C LEU A 25 18.32 -22.26 36.89
N GLU A 26 17.93 -22.04 38.15
CA GLU A 26 17.01 -22.93 38.87
C GLU A 26 15.60 -22.86 38.29
N LEU A 27 15.15 -21.66 37.92
CA LEU A 27 13.87 -21.47 37.23
C LEU A 27 13.85 -22.16 35.85
N VAL A 28 14.93 -22.02 35.06
CA VAL A 28 15.05 -22.66 33.75
C VAL A 28 15.10 -24.18 33.89
N GLU A 29 15.82 -24.72 34.88
CA GLU A 29 15.87 -26.17 35.13
C GLU A 29 14.49 -26.74 35.49
N ARG A 30 13.74 -26.03 36.34
CA ARG A 30 12.37 -26.42 36.70
C ARG A 30 11.47 -26.44 35.47
N ALA A 31 11.55 -25.42 34.62
CA ALA A 31 10.78 -25.35 33.38
C ALA A 31 11.12 -26.51 32.42
N LEU A 32 12.40 -26.84 32.29
CA LEU A 32 12.86 -27.96 31.46
C LEU A 32 12.29 -29.30 31.96
N ARG A 33 12.38 -29.56 33.27
CA ARG A 33 11.83 -30.79 33.86
C ARG A 33 10.30 -30.86 33.70
N PHE A 34 9.62 -29.72 33.87
CA PHE A 34 8.18 -29.62 33.69
C PHE A 34 7.78 -29.94 32.24
N SER A 35 8.41 -29.28 31.27
CA SER A 35 8.20 -29.54 29.84
C SER A 35 8.50 -31.00 29.46
N ALA A 36 9.62 -31.56 29.95
CA ALA A 36 9.97 -32.95 29.72
C ALA A 36 8.97 -33.95 30.33
N SER A 37 8.35 -33.59 31.45
CA SER A 37 7.30 -34.40 32.06
C SER A 37 5.97 -34.31 31.29
N ALA A 38 5.62 -33.13 30.78
CA ALA A 38 4.40 -32.88 30.06
C ALA A 38 4.37 -33.58 28.69
N HIS A 39 5.47 -33.54 27.94
CA HIS A 39 5.59 -34.18 26.62
C HIS A 39 6.07 -35.64 26.68
N ARG A 40 5.95 -36.30 27.84
CA ARG A 40 6.43 -37.67 28.01
C ARG A 40 5.71 -38.62 27.04
N GLY A 41 6.48 -39.31 26.20
CA GLY A 41 5.97 -40.29 25.25
C GLY A 41 5.47 -39.69 23.93
N GLN A 42 5.54 -38.37 23.77
CA GLN A 42 5.21 -37.69 22.53
C GLN A 42 6.43 -37.62 21.59
N LYS A 43 6.22 -38.00 20.33
CA LYS A 43 7.26 -37.96 19.28
C LYS A 43 6.87 -37.00 18.17
N ARG A 44 7.86 -36.32 17.59
CA ARG A 44 7.69 -35.51 16.38
C ARG A 44 7.59 -36.40 15.14
N MET A 45 7.17 -35.80 14.02
CA MET A 45 7.16 -36.46 12.70
C MET A 45 8.56 -36.91 12.22
N SER A 46 9.63 -36.31 12.75
CA SER A 46 11.03 -36.74 12.53
C SER A 46 11.40 -38.01 13.31
N GLY A 47 10.59 -38.45 14.28
CA GLY A 47 10.85 -39.58 15.16
C GLY A 47 11.57 -39.24 16.47
N GLU A 48 12.04 -37.99 16.64
CA GLU A 48 12.64 -37.47 17.87
C GLU A 48 11.58 -37.18 18.95
N ASP A 49 12.01 -37.16 20.21
CA ASP A 49 11.15 -36.77 21.34
C ASP A 49 10.76 -35.29 21.23
N PHE A 50 9.50 -34.96 21.48
CA PHE A 50 8.97 -33.61 21.31
C PHE A 50 9.75 -32.54 22.13
N VAL A 51 10.27 -32.94 23.28
CA VAL A 51 11.12 -32.12 24.16
C VAL A 51 12.35 -31.56 23.40
N SER A 52 12.90 -32.28 22.41
CA SER A 52 14.05 -31.82 21.62
C SER A 52 13.78 -30.48 20.94
N HIS A 53 12.54 -30.27 20.47
CA HIS A 53 12.11 -29.02 19.85
C HIS A 53 12.12 -27.87 20.85
N THR A 54 11.47 -28.05 22.01
CA THR A 54 11.39 -26.99 23.04
C THR A 54 12.78 -26.60 23.54
N ILE A 55 13.69 -27.58 23.68
CA ILE A 55 15.10 -27.35 24.03
C ILE A 55 15.81 -26.57 22.93
N ALA A 56 15.63 -26.94 21.67
CA ALA A 56 16.27 -26.26 20.55
C ALA A 56 15.78 -24.81 20.40
N VAL A 57 14.50 -24.55 20.62
CA VAL A 57 13.95 -23.18 20.65
C VAL A 57 14.54 -22.40 21.83
N ALA A 58 14.58 -22.99 23.03
CA ALA A 58 15.21 -22.36 24.18
C ALA A 58 16.71 -22.08 23.97
N LEU A 59 17.42 -22.96 23.26
CA LEU A 59 18.83 -22.77 22.89
C LEU A 59 19.00 -21.58 21.94
N ILE A 60 18.19 -21.51 20.88
CA ILE A 60 18.19 -20.38 19.94
C ILE A 60 18.00 -19.08 20.71
N LEU A 61 17.06 -19.02 21.66
CA LEU A 61 16.76 -17.82 22.43
C LEU A 61 17.82 -17.51 23.50
N ALA A 62 18.44 -18.52 24.09
CA ALA A 62 19.53 -18.36 25.05
C ALA A 62 20.78 -17.75 24.36
N GLU A 63 21.08 -18.15 23.12
CA GLU A 63 22.15 -17.55 22.31
C GLU A 63 21.89 -16.07 21.95
N GLN A 64 20.62 -15.66 21.93
CA GLN A 64 20.20 -14.27 21.68
C GLN A 64 20.24 -13.42 22.97
N LEU A 65 20.78 -13.96 24.05
CA LEU A 65 20.91 -13.31 25.35
C LEU A 65 19.57 -12.87 25.95
N LEU A 66 18.49 -13.63 25.80
CA LEU A 66 17.20 -13.27 26.39
C LEU A 66 17.14 -13.52 27.90
N ASP A 67 16.13 -12.96 28.57
CA ASP A 67 15.86 -13.09 30.01
C ASP A 67 15.33 -14.48 30.38
N SER A 68 15.48 -14.87 31.65
CA SER A 68 15.02 -16.17 32.16
C SER A 68 13.54 -16.43 31.87
N THR A 69 12.69 -15.41 31.99
CA THR A 69 11.25 -15.50 31.72
C THR A 69 10.97 -15.93 30.27
N THR A 70 11.69 -15.35 29.30
CA THR A 70 11.55 -15.72 27.88
C THR A 70 12.02 -17.15 27.60
N ILE A 71 13.16 -17.56 28.18
CA ILE A 71 13.69 -18.91 28.02
C ILE A 71 12.73 -19.95 28.63
N VAL A 72 12.17 -19.65 29.80
CA VAL A 72 11.17 -20.48 30.48
C VAL A 72 9.90 -20.57 29.63
N ALA A 73 9.37 -19.45 29.14
CA ALA A 73 8.20 -19.45 28.27
C ALA A 73 8.43 -20.24 26.98
N ALA A 74 9.64 -20.21 26.42
CA ALA A 74 10.01 -21.01 25.25
C ALA A 74 10.08 -22.51 25.53
N LEU A 75 10.53 -22.93 26.71
CA LEU A 75 10.47 -24.34 27.10
C LEU A 75 9.02 -24.84 27.29
N LEU A 76 8.10 -23.92 27.60
CA LEU A 76 6.70 -24.21 27.93
C LEU A 76 5.72 -23.90 26.80
N HIS A 77 6.18 -23.36 25.65
CA HIS A 77 5.28 -22.75 24.67
C HIS A 77 4.23 -23.70 24.08
N ASP A 78 4.59 -24.96 23.86
CA ASP A 78 3.69 -25.98 23.31
C ASP A 78 3.09 -26.89 24.40
N VAL A 79 3.45 -26.69 25.68
CA VAL A 79 3.01 -27.57 26.77
C VAL A 79 1.49 -27.52 26.95
N VAL A 80 0.86 -26.36 26.81
CA VAL A 80 -0.60 -26.22 26.99
C VAL A 80 -1.40 -26.79 25.81
N GLU A 81 -0.81 -26.81 24.62
CA GLU A 81 -1.51 -27.31 23.42
C GLU A 81 -1.40 -28.82 23.27
N ASP A 82 -0.23 -29.36 23.59
CA ASP A 82 0.14 -30.74 23.29
C ASP A 82 0.15 -31.66 24.52
N SER A 83 -0.29 -31.16 25.69
CA SER A 83 -0.39 -31.95 26.92
C SER A 83 -1.64 -31.62 27.75
N ASP A 84 -1.87 -32.38 28.83
CA ASP A 84 -3.01 -32.17 29.75
C ASP A 84 -2.83 -30.99 30.73
N VAL A 85 -1.72 -30.24 30.61
CA VAL A 85 -1.41 -29.10 31.49
C VAL A 85 -2.30 -27.90 31.19
N ARG A 86 -2.89 -27.30 32.23
CA ARG A 86 -3.73 -26.09 32.10
C ARG A 86 -2.92 -24.82 32.33
N MET A 87 -3.42 -23.70 31.80
CA MET A 87 -2.82 -22.37 32.04
C MET A 87 -2.73 -22.03 33.53
N GLU A 88 -3.70 -22.48 34.34
CA GLU A 88 -3.70 -22.30 35.80
C GLU A 88 -2.49 -22.96 36.48
N ASP A 89 -2.02 -24.09 35.96
CA ASP A 89 -0.83 -24.77 36.47
C ASP A 89 0.44 -23.97 36.16
N ILE A 90 0.51 -23.36 34.96
CA ILE A 90 1.64 -22.49 34.59
C ILE A 90 1.69 -21.25 35.48
N VAL A 91 0.53 -20.62 35.76
CA VAL A 91 0.45 -19.47 36.68
C VAL A 91 0.94 -19.86 38.07
N ARG A 92 0.57 -21.05 38.57
CA ARG A 92 0.96 -21.53 39.91
C ARG A 92 2.45 -21.81 40.02
N GLU A 93 3.05 -22.45 39.01
CA GLU A 93 4.44 -22.90 39.06
C GLU A 93 5.45 -21.82 38.64
N PHE A 94 5.10 -20.98 37.66
CA PHE A 94 6.03 -20.03 37.02
C PHE A 94 5.58 -18.57 37.09
N GLY A 95 4.38 -18.29 37.63
CA GLY A 95 3.85 -16.95 37.84
C GLY A 95 3.06 -16.40 36.65
N PRO A 96 2.39 -15.24 36.86
CA PRO A 96 1.47 -14.66 35.88
C PRO A 96 2.18 -14.12 34.63
N GLU A 97 3.45 -13.73 34.74
CA GLU A 97 4.22 -13.17 33.62
C GLU A 97 4.51 -14.23 32.55
N VAL A 98 5.08 -15.38 32.95
CA VAL A 98 5.32 -16.52 32.05
C VAL A 98 4.01 -17.02 31.45
N ALA A 99 2.97 -17.17 32.27
CA ALA A 99 1.65 -17.60 31.81
C ALA A 99 1.06 -16.65 30.76
N GLY A 100 1.22 -15.33 30.92
CA GLY A 100 0.76 -14.35 29.93
C GLY A 100 1.44 -14.51 28.56
N ILE A 101 2.74 -14.82 28.56
CA ILE A 101 3.50 -15.07 27.32
C ILE A 101 3.06 -16.39 26.69
N VAL A 102 2.96 -17.46 27.48
CA VAL A 102 2.54 -18.79 26.98
C VAL A 102 1.09 -18.74 26.46
N ASP A 103 0.17 -18.06 27.14
CA ASP A 103 -1.20 -17.80 26.65
C ASP A 103 -1.19 -17.01 25.33
N GLY A 104 -0.29 -16.04 25.22
CA GLY A 104 -0.07 -15.31 23.97
C GLY A 104 0.37 -16.20 22.82
N LEU A 105 1.18 -17.24 23.11
CA LEU A 105 1.71 -18.23 22.18
C LEU A 105 0.67 -19.29 21.79
N THR A 106 -0.12 -19.79 22.75
CA THR A 106 -1.08 -20.90 22.54
C THR A 106 -2.36 -20.48 21.82
N LYS A 107 -2.71 -19.19 21.90
CA LYS A 107 -3.80 -18.60 21.11
C LYS A 107 -3.49 -18.52 19.62
N ILE A 108 -2.25 -18.81 19.22
CA ILE A 108 -1.74 -18.71 17.85
C ILE A 108 -1.74 -20.09 17.16
N SER A 109 -1.60 -21.19 17.89
CA SER A 109 -1.35 -22.52 17.32
C SER A 109 -2.51 -23.52 17.51
N SER A 110 -3.35 -23.34 18.51
CA SER A 110 -4.65 -24.02 18.58
C SER A 110 -5.63 -23.42 17.56
N LEU A 111 -6.00 -24.19 16.54
CA LEU A 111 -7.35 -24.32 15.93
C LEU A 111 -7.31 -25.01 14.54
N THR A 112 -7.99 -26.15 14.43
CA THR A 112 -8.21 -26.93 13.20
C THR A 112 -9.48 -26.48 12.48
N PHE A 113 -9.41 -26.05 11.21
CA PHE A 113 -10.56 -25.40 10.57
C PHE A 113 -10.66 -25.53 9.03
N HIS A 114 -11.76 -24.99 8.49
CA HIS A 114 -12.48 -25.41 7.29
C HIS A 114 -12.59 -24.33 6.18
N SER A 115 -11.90 -23.17 6.25
CA SER A 115 -11.68 -22.28 5.08
C SER A 115 -10.42 -21.40 5.18
N SER A 116 -9.63 -21.29 4.10
CA SER A 116 -8.19 -20.95 4.21
C SER A 116 -7.78 -19.49 4.38
N ALA A 117 -8.64 -18.49 4.09
CA ALA A 117 -8.23 -17.08 4.02
C ALA A 117 -8.65 -16.25 5.26
N GLU A 118 -9.93 -16.28 5.64
CA GLU A 118 -10.44 -15.47 6.76
C GLU A 118 -9.86 -15.93 8.11
N GLU A 119 -9.69 -17.24 8.28
CA GLU A 119 -9.12 -17.85 9.49
C GLU A 119 -7.64 -17.49 9.66
N GLN A 120 -6.88 -17.38 8.55
CA GLN A 120 -5.50 -16.91 8.59
C GLN A 120 -5.43 -15.48 9.12
N VAL A 121 -6.37 -14.62 8.71
CA VAL A 121 -6.41 -13.23 9.15
C VAL A 121 -6.70 -13.10 10.64
N GLU A 122 -7.66 -13.86 11.16
CA GLU A 122 -7.97 -13.83 12.59
C GLU A 122 -6.80 -14.41 13.43
N ASN A 123 -6.06 -15.38 12.89
CA ASN A 123 -4.84 -15.90 13.53
C ASN A 123 -3.74 -14.83 13.57
N TYR A 124 -3.50 -14.12 12.46
CA TYR A 124 -2.56 -12.99 12.46
C TYR A 124 -3.02 -11.89 13.40
N ARG A 125 -4.32 -11.59 13.46
CA ARG A 125 -4.87 -10.61 14.39
C ARG A 125 -4.56 -10.96 15.85
N LYS A 126 -4.81 -12.21 16.24
CA LYS A 126 -4.50 -12.69 17.60
C LYS A 126 -3.00 -12.61 17.88
N LEU A 127 -2.16 -13.02 16.92
CA LEU A 127 -0.71 -12.87 17.01
C LEU A 127 -0.32 -11.41 17.25
N LEU A 128 -0.83 -10.47 16.43
CA LEU A 128 -0.52 -9.05 16.56
C LEU A 128 -0.99 -8.44 17.89
N LEU A 129 -2.16 -8.85 18.39
CA LEU A 129 -2.67 -8.44 19.71
C LEU A 129 -1.82 -9.00 20.85
N SER A 130 -1.33 -10.23 20.74
CA SER A 130 -0.41 -10.83 21.72
C SER A 130 0.93 -10.09 21.72
N ILE A 131 1.45 -9.72 20.55
CA ILE A 131 2.70 -8.93 20.40
C ILE A 131 2.55 -7.53 20.99
N ALA A 132 1.40 -6.89 20.77
CA ALA A 132 1.13 -5.55 21.30
C ALA A 132 1.08 -5.53 22.84
N LYS A 133 0.73 -6.67 23.47
CA LYS A 133 0.80 -6.84 24.93
C LYS A 133 2.22 -7.16 25.40
N ASP A 134 2.91 -8.06 24.71
CA ASP A 134 4.28 -8.46 25.04
C ASP A 134 5.08 -8.85 23.79
N ALA A 135 6.15 -8.09 23.51
CA ALA A 135 7.02 -8.32 22.35
C ALA A 135 7.81 -9.65 22.45
N ARG A 136 7.93 -10.26 23.64
CA ARG A 136 8.61 -11.56 23.81
C ARG A 136 7.87 -12.69 23.09
N VAL A 137 6.56 -12.56 22.88
CA VAL A 137 5.73 -13.53 22.15
C VAL A 137 6.24 -13.72 20.72
N ILE A 138 6.53 -12.63 19.98
CA ILE A 138 7.06 -12.77 18.61
C ILE A 138 8.49 -13.28 18.58
N ILE A 139 9.31 -12.92 19.56
CA ILE A 139 10.70 -13.39 19.64
C ILE A 139 10.72 -14.92 19.80
N ILE A 140 9.90 -15.46 20.71
CA ILE A 140 9.75 -16.91 20.88
C ILE A 140 9.20 -17.53 19.61
N LYS A 141 8.19 -16.92 18.98
CA LYS A 141 7.59 -17.46 17.75
C LYS A 141 8.55 -17.47 16.56
N LEU A 142 9.43 -16.49 16.45
CA LEU A 142 10.49 -16.46 15.44
C LEU A 142 11.54 -17.55 15.69
N GLY A 143 11.88 -17.82 16.94
CA GLY A 143 12.74 -18.94 17.33
C GLY A 143 12.12 -20.30 17.01
N ASP A 144 10.84 -20.49 17.37
CA ASP A 144 10.03 -21.66 17.00
C ASP A 144 10.01 -21.84 15.47
N ARG A 145 9.64 -20.79 14.72
CA ARG A 145 9.60 -20.84 13.26
C ARG A 145 10.96 -21.17 12.65
N LEU A 146 12.05 -20.64 13.19
CA LEU A 146 13.41 -20.94 12.73
C LEU A 146 13.73 -22.42 12.91
N HIS A 147 13.45 -22.99 14.07
CA HIS A 147 13.64 -24.41 14.31
C HIS A 147 12.76 -25.28 13.39
N ASN A 148 11.51 -24.88 13.15
CA ASN A 148 10.63 -25.58 12.22
C ASN A 148 11.13 -25.53 10.78
N MET A 149 11.73 -24.41 10.36
CA MET A 149 12.37 -24.30 9.05
C MET A 149 13.65 -25.15 8.93
N ARG A 150 14.43 -25.29 10.02
CA ARG A 150 15.61 -26.19 10.05
C ARG A 150 15.22 -27.67 9.94
N THR A 151 14.06 -28.05 10.47
CA THR A 151 13.58 -29.45 10.51
C THR A 151 12.54 -29.79 9.43
N LEU A 152 12.29 -28.86 8.50
CA LEU A 152 11.19 -28.90 7.53
C LEU A 152 11.26 -30.06 6.53
N GLU A 153 12.44 -30.67 6.34
CA GLU A 153 12.70 -31.71 5.34
C GLU A 153 11.82 -32.97 5.48
N HIS A 154 11.35 -33.25 6.69
CA HIS A 154 10.55 -34.44 7.04
C HIS A 154 9.06 -34.31 6.69
N LEU A 155 8.61 -33.13 6.22
CA LEU A 155 7.20 -32.88 5.90
C LEU A 155 6.89 -33.15 4.42
N GLN A 156 5.60 -33.35 4.12
CA GLN A 156 5.10 -33.50 2.75
C GLN A 156 5.37 -32.22 1.91
N PRO A 157 5.67 -32.34 0.60
CA PRO A 157 6.05 -31.21 -0.26
C PRO A 157 5.09 -30.01 -0.17
N GLU A 158 3.78 -30.25 -0.18
CA GLU A 158 2.77 -29.19 -0.11
C GLU A 158 2.86 -28.38 1.19
N ARG A 159 3.07 -29.06 2.33
CA ARG A 159 3.20 -28.43 3.64
C ARG A 159 4.53 -27.69 3.76
N ARG A 160 5.61 -28.21 3.15
CA ARG A 160 6.91 -27.54 3.06
C ARG A 160 6.81 -26.21 2.31
N SER A 161 6.24 -26.22 1.11
CA SER A 161 6.09 -25.01 0.30
C SER A 161 5.20 -23.96 0.98
N ARG A 162 4.11 -24.40 1.63
CA ARG A 162 3.23 -23.49 2.39
C ARG A 162 3.97 -22.81 3.54
N ILE A 163 4.69 -23.57 4.36
CA ILE A 163 5.43 -23.05 5.51
C ILE A 163 6.59 -22.15 5.05
N ALA A 164 7.29 -22.52 3.98
CA ALA A 164 8.37 -21.71 3.43
C ALA A 164 7.87 -20.39 2.84
N LEU A 165 6.72 -20.41 2.15
CA LEU A 165 6.08 -19.20 1.62
C LEU A 165 5.64 -18.28 2.75
N GLU A 166 4.95 -18.81 3.76
CA GLU A 166 4.54 -18.06 4.96
C GLU A 166 5.75 -17.44 5.67
N THR A 167 6.86 -18.19 5.78
CA THR A 167 8.11 -17.72 6.38
C THR A 167 8.71 -16.55 5.61
N ARG A 168 8.79 -16.65 4.27
CA ARG A 168 9.30 -15.59 3.41
C ARG A 168 8.40 -14.36 3.40
N GLU A 169 7.08 -14.58 3.44
CA GLU A 169 6.10 -13.51 3.29
C GLU A 169 5.84 -12.71 4.55
N ILE A 170 6.00 -13.34 5.72
CA ILE A 170 5.52 -12.78 6.99
C ILE A 170 6.61 -12.80 8.05
N TYR A 171 7.15 -13.98 8.39
CA TYR A 171 8.10 -14.09 9.51
C TYR A 171 9.46 -13.44 9.24
N ALA A 172 10.01 -13.56 8.03
CA ALA A 172 11.26 -12.88 7.68
C ALA A 172 11.13 -11.34 7.70
N PRO A 173 10.08 -10.74 7.12
CA PRO A 173 9.80 -9.30 7.28
C PRO A 173 9.58 -8.88 8.74
N LEU A 174 8.87 -9.69 9.54
CA LEU A 174 8.72 -9.43 10.98
C LEU A 174 10.08 -9.45 11.69
N ALA A 175 10.90 -10.47 11.48
CA ALA A 175 12.26 -10.53 12.04
C ALA A 175 13.10 -9.30 11.66
N HIS A 176 12.97 -8.81 10.42
CA HIS A 176 13.62 -7.58 9.98
C HIS A 176 13.17 -6.35 10.77
N ARG A 177 11.86 -6.21 10.99
CA ARG A 177 11.23 -5.11 11.75
C ARG A 177 11.67 -5.12 13.21
N PHE A 178 11.79 -6.29 13.83
CA PHE A 178 12.30 -6.44 15.20
C PHE A 178 13.83 -6.34 15.29
N GLY A 179 14.54 -6.13 14.18
CA GLY A 179 16.00 -5.98 14.15
C GLY A 179 16.76 -7.31 14.29
N MET A 180 16.08 -8.45 14.23
CA MET A 180 16.67 -9.79 14.37
C MET A 180 17.30 -10.24 13.03
N ALA A 181 18.38 -9.58 12.63
CA ALA A 181 18.98 -9.76 11.30
C ALA A 181 19.54 -11.17 11.08
N GLY A 182 20.07 -11.81 12.12
CA GLY A 182 20.57 -13.18 12.05
C GLY A 182 19.45 -14.17 11.74
N ILE A 183 18.37 -14.13 12.54
CA ILE A 183 17.19 -14.98 12.34
C ILE A 183 16.56 -14.70 10.96
N LYS A 184 16.39 -13.43 10.59
CA LYS A 184 15.86 -13.04 9.27
C LYS A 184 16.64 -13.73 8.15
N ALA A 185 17.96 -13.58 8.15
CA ALA A 185 18.79 -14.07 7.08
C ALA A 185 18.73 -15.60 6.95
N GLU A 186 18.69 -16.30 8.09
CA GLU A 186 18.56 -17.75 8.09
C GLU A 186 17.17 -18.21 7.64
N LEU A 187 16.09 -17.54 8.07
CA LEU A 187 14.73 -17.81 7.59
C LEU A 187 14.61 -17.59 6.08
N GLU A 188 15.22 -16.53 5.54
CA GLU A 188 15.23 -16.23 4.11
C GLU A 188 16.00 -17.31 3.31
N ASP A 189 17.19 -17.71 3.77
CA ASP A 189 17.99 -18.74 3.10
C ASP A 189 17.31 -20.12 3.16
N LEU A 190 16.68 -20.47 4.29
CA LEU A 190 15.90 -21.71 4.43
C LEU A 190 14.64 -21.67 3.56
N ALA A 191 13.92 -20.55 3.51
CA ALA A 191 12.76 -20.41 2.62
C ALA A 191 13.17 -20.53 1.14
N PHE A 192 14.30 -19.91 0.75
CA PHE A 192 14.87 -20.02 -0.60
C PHE A 192 15.20 -21.48 -0.96
N LYS A 193 15.81 -22.23 -0.03
CA LYS A 193 16.12 -23.66 -0.22
C LYS A 193 14.89 -24.52 -0.55
N PHE A 194 13.73 -24.23 0.05
CA PHE A 194 12.51 -25.03 -0.14
C PHE A 194 11.59 -24.54 -1.25
N LEU A 195 11.58 -23.23 -1.54
CA LEU A 195 10.75 -22.65 -2.60
C LEU A 195 11.43 -22.74 -3.97
N GLU A 196 12.73 -22.54 -4.04
CA GLU A 196 13.53 -22.49 -5.27
C GLU A 196 14.82 -23.36 -5.15
N PRO A 197 14.68 -24.71 -5.07
CA PRO A 197 15.78 -25.61 -4.69
C PRO A 197 16.92 -25.71 -5.71
N GLU A 198 16.63 -25.58 -7.00
CA GLU A 198 17.64 -25.68 -8.06
C GLU A 198 18.54 -24.44 -8.08
N GLU A 199 17.94 -23.25 -8.04
CA GLU A 199 18.66 -21.98 -7.94
C GLU A 199 19.47 -21.88 -6.64
N TYR A 200 18.93 -22.40 -5.53
CA TYR A 200 19.67 -22.47 -4.27
C TYR A 200 20.92 -23.35 -4.40
N ARG A 201 20.79 -24.55 -4.98
CA ARG A 201 21.92 -25.48 -5.15
C ARG A 201 23.00 -24.91 -6.05
N GLU A 202 22.60 -24.33 -7.19
CA GLU A 202 23.53 -23.75 -8.14
C GLU A 202 24.32 -22.60 -7.51
N LEU A 203 23.62 -21.69 -6.80
CA LEU A 203 24.26 -20.58 -6.10
C LEU A 203 25.16 -21.04 -4.95
N ALA A 204 24.74 -22.06 -4.18
CA ALA A 204 25.54 -22.61 -3.09
C ALA A 204 26.86 -23.22 -3.59
N LEU A 205 26.83 -23.93 -4.73
CA LEU A 205 28.03 -24.48 -5.37
C LEU A 205 28.98 -23.37 -5.86
N GLN A 206 28.44 -22.34 -6.52
CA GLN A 206 29.22 -21.20 -7.00
C GLN A 206 29.90 -20.43 -5.85
N VAL A 207 29.17 -20.21 -4.75
CA VAL A 207 29.70 -19.55 -3.55
C VAL A 207 30.78 -20.40 -2.88
N ALA A 208 30.57 -21.72 -2.80
CA ALA A 208 31.55 -22.64 -2.23
C ALA A 208 32.86 -22.67 -3.05
N ALA A 209 32.77 -22.69 -4.38
CA ALA A 209 33.92 -22.72 -5.27
C ALA A 209 34.83 -21.48 -5.11
N LYS A 210 34.25 -20.30 -4.90
CA LYS A 210 34.99 -19.03 -4.73
C LYS A 210 35.35 -18.68 -3.29
N ARG A 211 35.09 -19.57 -2.32
CA ARG A 211 35.30 -19.28 -0.89
C ARG A 211 36.76 -19.01 -0.54
N ALA A 212 37.68 -19.85 -1.03
CA ALA A 212 39.11 -19.73 -0.70
C ALA A 212 39.72 -18.43 -1.26
N GLU A 213 39.41 -18.08 -2.51
CA GLU A 213 39.84 -16.83 -3.14
C GLU A 213 39.30 -15.61 -2.38
N ARG A 214 38.03 -15.66 -1.99
CA ARG A 214 37.39 -14.63 -1.18
C ARG A 214 38.08 -14.44 0.18
N GLU A 215 38.34 -15.51 0.91
CA GLU A 215 39.00 -15.46 2.22
C GLU A 215 40.41 -14.87 2.11
N GLN A 216 41.19 -15.24 1.09
CA GLN A 216 42.51 -14.65 0.83
C GLN A 216 42.42 -13.15 0.53
N THR A 217 41.43 -12.73 -0.26
CA THR A 217 41.25 -11.31 -0.60
C THR A 217 40.81 -10.49 0.63
N ILE A 218 39.93 -11.03 1.49
CA ILE A 218 39.59 -10.38 2.77
C ILE A 218 40.86 -10.22 3.62
N LEU A 219 41.72 -11.23 3.66
CA LEU A 219 42.95 -11.20 4.43
C LEU A 219 43.90 -10.09 3.93
N LYS A 220 43.99 -9.86 2.62
CA LYS A 220 44.81 -8.79 2.03
C LYS A 220 44.40 -7.39 2.48
N LEU A 221 43.11 -7.16 2.80
CA LEU A 221 42.66 -5.90 3.40
C LEU A 221 42.74 -5.93 4.93
N LYS A 222 42.43 -7.08 5.55
CA LYS A 222 42.42 -7.23 7.01
C LYS A 222 43.79 -6.99 7.62
N THR A 223 44.85 -7.62 7.10
CA THR A 223 46.19 -7.51 7.67
C THR A 223 46.72 -6.06 7.75
N PRO A 224 46.68 -5.25 6.68
CA PRO A 224 47.10 -3.86 6.79
C PRO A 224 46.14 -3.04 7.67
N LEU A 225 44.83 -3.30 7.61
CA LEU A 225 43.88 -2.62 8.48
C LEU A 225 44.16 -2.89 9.96
N ASP A 226 44.41 -4.14 10.36
CA ASP A 226 44.74 -4.50 11.74
C ASP A 226 46.02 -3.79 12.22
N PHE A 227 47.03 -3.65 11.36
CA PHE A 227 48.26 -2.92 11.69
C PHE A 227 48.01 -1.42 11.91
N GLU A 228 47.30 -0.77 11.00
CA GLU A 228 46.98 0.67 11.08
C GLU A 228 46.12 0.99 12.30
N LEU A 229 45.17 0.11 12.66
CA LEU A 229 44.33 0.28 13.85
C LEU A 229 45.13 0.13 15.16
N GLN A 230 46.15 -0.74 15.17
CA GLN A 230 47.07 -0.86 16.31
C GLN A 230 47.98 0.35 16.45
N ASP A 231 48.56 0.83 15.33
CA ASP A 231 49.47 1.98 15.33
C ASP A 231 48.76 3.27 15.77
N ALA A 232 47.48 3.42 15.40
CA ALA A 232 46.63 4.52 15.83
C ALA A 232 46.21 4.47 17.33
N GLY A 233 46.56 3.39 18.05
CA GLY A 233 46.33 3.27 19.49
C GLY A 233 44.89 2.92 19.88
N ILE A 234 44.15 2.18 19.04
CA ILE A 234 42.80 1.73 19.40
C ILE A 234 42.89 0.57 20.40
N ASP A 235 42.35 0.77 21.62
CA ASP A 235 42.44 -0.17 22.75
C ASP A 235 41.98 -1.61 22.43
N TRP A 236 40.90 -1.73 21.66
CA TRP A 236 40.34 -3.01 21.27
C TRP A 236 39.50 -2.88 20.00
N PHE A 237 39.74 -3.78 19.05
CA PHE A 237 38.95 -3.88 17.83
C PHE A 237 38.89 -5.34 17.35
N GLU A 238 37.88 -5.65 16.55
CA GLU A 238 37.73 -6.94 15.89
C GLU A 238 37.38 -6.74 14.41
N VAL A 239 38.27 -7.20 13.52
CA VAL A 239 38.05 -7.18 12.07
C VAL A 239 37.67 -8.58 11.57
N THR A 240 36.44 -8.70 11.06
CA THR A 240 35.90 -9.96 10.53
C THR A 240 35.38 -9.81 9.11
N GLY A 241 35.57 -10.86 8.30
CA GLY A 241 34.91 -10.96 7.01
C GLY A 241 33.44 -11.31 7.18
N ARG A 242 32.53 -10.57 6.54
CA ARG A 242 31.09 -10.83 6.63
C ARG A 242 30.63 -11.68 5.44
N PRO A 243 30.28 -12.98 5.62
CA PRO A 243 29.64 -13.76 4.56
C PRO A 243 28.32 -13.08 4.14
N LYS A 244 28.01 -13.13 2.84
CA LYS A 244 26.72 -12.67 2.32
C LYS A 244 25.80 -13.89 2.24
N HIS A 245 24.56 -13.73 2.69
CA HIS A 245 23.53 -14.76 2.63
C HIS A 245 23.10 -15.05 1.18
N LEU A 246 22.68 -16.28 0.91
CA LEU A 246 22.41 -16.76 -0.44
C LEU A 246 21.21 -16.02 -1.06
N TRP A 247 20.13 -15.84 -0.30
CA TRP A 247 18.95 -15.11 -0.74
C TRP A 247 19.27 -13.66 -1.12
N SER A 248 20.08 -12.98 -0.31
CA SER A 248 20.52 -11.60 -0.59
C SER A 248 21.34 -11.48 -1.87
N ILE A 249 22.13 -12.50 -2.22
CA ILE A 249 22.87 -12.56 -3.48
C ILE A 249 21.89 -12.78 -4.64
N PHE A 250 21.00 -13.76 -4.52
CA PHE A 250 19.99 -14.06 -5.53
C PHE A 250 19.09 -12.85 -5.84
N GLN A 251 18.61 -12.15 -4.81
CA GLN A 251 17.77 -10.96 -4.98
C GLN A 251 18.52 -9.83 -5.71
N LYS A 252 19.83 -9.67 -5.46
CA LYS A 252 20.67 -8.70 -6.18
C LYS A 252 20.90 -9.10 -7.64
N MET A 253 21.07 -10.40 -7.92
CA MET A 253 21.16 -10.95 -9.29
C MET A 253 19.90 -10.63 -10.06
N LYS A 254 18.74 -10.98 -9.52
CA LYS A 254 17.44 -10.76 -10.16
C LYS A 254 17.13 -9.27 -10.38
N LYS A 255 17.39 -8.41 -9.39
CA LYS A 255 17.08 -6.98 -9.46
C LYS A 255 17.96 -6.20 -10.44
N ARG A 256 19.24 -6.62 -10.61
CA ARG A 256 20.20 -5.92 -11.47
C ARG A 256 20.39 -6.57 -12.83
N GLY A 257 19.87 -7.79 -13.04
CA GLY A 257 20.06 -8.54 -14.28
C GLY A 257 21.53 -8.84 -14.59
N LYS A 258 22.38 -8.92 -13.57
CA LYS A 258 23.84 -9.10 -13.71
C LYS A 258 24.24 -10.53 -13.37
N ALA A 259 25.31 -11.00 -14.03
CA ALA A 259 25.92 -12.30 -13.75
C ALA A 259 26.51 -12.36 -12.33
N PHE A 260 26.67 -13.57 -11.79
CA PHE A 260 27.22 -13.82 -10.45
C PHE A 260 28.56 -13.11 -10.23
N ASP A 261 29.44 -13.12 -11.24
CA ASP A 261 30.78 -12.55 -11.19
C ASP A 261 30.80 -11.03 -10.95
N GLU A 262 29.86 -10.28 -11.55
CA GLU A 262 29.79 -8.82 -11.41
C GLU A 262 29.16 -8.36 -10.07
N ILE A 263 28.42 -9.24 -9.39
CA ILE A 263 27.80 -8.94 -8.09
C ILE A 263 28.73 -9.32 -6.94
N TYR A 264 29.64 -10.24 -7.19
CA TYR A 264 30.67 -10.69 -6.26
C TYR A 264 31.75 -9.64 -5.98
N ASP A 265 31.82 -8.60 -6.81
CA ASP A 265 32.82 -7.52 -6.76
C ASP A 265 32.68 -6.55 -5.57
N LEU A 266 31.91 -6.92 -4.54
CA LEU A 266 31.79 -6.18 -3.28
C LEU A 266 32.04 -7.11 -2.10
N MET A 267 33.27 -7.10 -1.63
CA MET A 267 33.72 -7.78 -0.44
C MET A 267 33.20 -7.02 0.80
N ALA A 268 32.68 -7.71 1.81
CA ALA A 268 32.16 -7.06 3.02
C ALA A 268 33.06 -7.35 4.22
N VAL A 269 33.58 -6.30 4.85
CA VAL A 269 34.40 -6.35 6.06
C VAL A 269 33.67 -5.62 7.18
N ARG A 270 33.71 -6.19 8.38
CA ARG A 270 33.10 -5.64 9.58
C ARG A 270 34.22 -5.31 10.58
N VAL A 271 34.19 -4.10 11.11
CA VAL A 271 35.09 -3.61 12.17
C VAL A 271 34.24 -3.31 13.39
N ILE A 272 34.52 -4.00 14.50
CA ILE A 272 33.82 -3.81 15.78
C ILE A 272 34.79 -3.13 16.74
N VAL A 273 34.36 -2.05 17.38
CA VAL A 273 35.14 -1.29 18.37
C VAL A 273 34.36 -1.13 19.68
N ARG A 274 34.98 -0.50 20.69
CA ARG A 274 34.33 -0.26 21.99
C ARG A 274 33.42 0.97 21.96
N THR A 275 33.93 2.11 21.48
CA THR A 275 33.22 3.39 21.64
C THR A 275 32.79 4.00 20.30
N VAL A 276 31.81 4.91 20.36
CA VAL A 276 31.35 5.65 19.18
C VAL A 276 32.44 6.57 18.60
N PRO A 277 33.22 7.32 19.42
CA PRO A 277 34.37 8.05 18.92
C PRO A 277 35.35 7.19 18.11
N ASP A 278 35.63 5.97 18.59
CA ASP A 278 36.49 5.03 17.88
C ASP A 278 35.91 4.66 16.50
N CYS A 279 34.59 4.58 16.35
CA CYS A 279 33.97 4.29 15.05
C CYS A 279 34.33 5.36 14.01
N TYR A 280 34.30 6.64 14.40
CA TYR A 280 34.67 7.75 13.51
C TYR A 280 36.18 7.85 13.31
N HIS A 281 36.97 7.51 14.33
CA HIS A 281 38.42 7.44 14.23
C HIS A 281 38.85 6.37 13.20
N VAL A 282 38.29 5.17 13.30
CA VAL A 282 38.48 4.07 12.32
C VAL A 282 38.07 4.50 10.91
N LEU A 283 36.95 5.21 10.78
CA LEU A 283 36.51 5.73 9.47
C LEU A 283 37.56 6.67 8.87
N GLY A 284 38.13 7.55 9.69
CA GLY A 284 39.21 8.46 9.31
C GLY A 284 40.47 7.72 8.84
N ILE A 285 40.91 6.71 9.58
CA ILE A 285 42.06 5.86 9.21
C ILE A 285 41.80 5.19 7.86
N ILE A 286 40.61 4.61 7.68
CA ILE A 286 40.25 3.93 6.43
C ILE A 286 40.28 4.91 5.25
N HIS A 287 39.74 6.12 5.40
CA HIS A 287 39.70 7.12 4.32
C HIS A 287 41.06 7.77 4.05
N HIS A 288 41.99 7.73 5.01
CA HIS A 288 43.37 8.15 4.82
C HIS A 288 44.15 7.15 3.96
N ASN A 289 43.98 5.86 4.24
CA ASN A 289 44.74 4.77 3.60
C ASN A 289 44.12 4.26 2.29
N TRP A 290 42.80 4.37 2.13
CA TRP A 290 42.09 3.91 0.94
C TRP A 290 41.07 4.94 0.44
N THR A 291 41.04 5.15 -0.87
CA THR A 291 40.14 6.11 -1.51
C THR A 291 38.67 5.69 -1.36
N PRO A 292 37.81 6.51 -0.71
CA PRO A 292 36.39 6.19 -0.56
C PRO A 292 35.55 6.65 -1.76
N ILE A 293 34.45 5.94 -2.01
CA ILE A 293 33.41 6.38 -2.93
C ILE A 293 32.40 7.24 -2.17
N GLN A 294 32.42 8.55 -2.42
CA GLN A 294 31.63 9.55 -1.67
C GLN A 294 30.13 9.22 -1.60
N GLU A 295 29.51 8.83 -2.72
CA GLU A 295 28.08 8.51 -2.79
C GLU A 295 27.68 7.26 -1.97
N ARG A 296 28.65 6.49 -1.48
CA ARG A 296 28.45 5.23 -0.74
C ARG A 296 28.89 5.31 0.71
N ILE A 297 29.08 6.51 1.25
CA ILE A 297 29.29 6.74 2.67
C ILE A 297 27.91 6.95 3.32
N LYS A 298 27.61 6.18 4.36
CA LYS A 298 26.35 6.30 5.11
C LYS A 298 26.61 6.22 6.60
N ASP A 299 26.11 7.21 7.31
CA ASP A 299 26.18 7.27 8.76
C ASP A 299 24.84 6.87 9.38
N TYR A 300 24.69 5.59 9.72
CA TYR A 300 23.53 5.12 10.47
C TYR A 300 23.72 5.23 11.99
N ILE A 301 24.85 5.76 12.48
CA ILE A 301 25.00 6.05 13.92
C ILE A 301 24.24 7.33 14.24
N ALA A 302 24.47 8.39 13.46
CA ALA A 302 23.78 9.67 13.59
C ALA A 302 22.31 9.59 13.13
N SER A 303 22.00 8.71 12.17
CA SER A 303 20.63 8.46 11.68
C SER A 303 20.28 6.97 11.71
N PRO A 304 19.92 6.43 12.90
CA PRO A 304 19.57 5.03 13.06
C PRO A 304 18.41 4.60 12.16
N LYS A 305 18.42 3.36 11.70
CA LYS A 305 17.29 2.80 10.95
C LYS A 305 16.10 2.51 11.86
N SER A 306 14.95 2.24 11.23
CA SER A 306 13.68 1.94 11.90
C SER A 306 13.70 0.71 12.82
N ASN A 307 14.64 -0.21 12.60
CA ASN A 307 14.88 -1.39 13.41
C ASN A 307 16.03 -1.20 14.42
N ALA A 308 16.33 0.05 14.79
CA ALA A 308 17.43 0.45 15.67
C ALA A 308 18.84 0.07 15.15
N TYR A 309 18.97 -0.30 13.87
CA TYR A 309 20.27 -0.61 13.29
C TYR A 309 21.17 0.64 13.20
N GLN A 310 22.37 0.52 13.76
CA GLN A 310 23.40 1.55 13.77
C GLN A 310 24.74 1.00 13.28
N SER A 311 25.37 1.70 12.33
CA SER A 311 26.71 1.41 11.81
C SER A 311 27.14 2.51 10.82
N LEU A 312 28.44 2.76 10.70
CA LEU A 312 29.01 3.52 9.59
C LEU A 312 29.29 2.58 8.43
N HIS A 313 28.79 2.91 7.24
CA HIS A 313 29.06 2.16 6.02
C HIS A 313 29.90 3.01 5.09
N THR A 314 30.97 2.43 4.55
CA THR A 314 31.77 3.07 3.51
C THR A 314 32.19 2.06 2.46
N THR A 315 32.23 2.48 1.19
CA THR A 315 32.81 1.66 0.12
C THR A 315 34.14 2.29 -0.29
N ILE A 316 35.20 1.50 -0.30
CA ILE A 316 36.57 1.92 -0.62
C ILE A 316 37.16 1.10 -1.78
N PHE A 317 38.14 1.69 -2.46
CA PHE A 317 39.03 0.95 -3.36
C PHE A 317 40.15 0.30 -2.56
N GLY A 318 40.10 -1.02 -2.45
CA GLY A 318 41.09 -1.80 -1.71
C GLY A 318 42.26 -2.28 -2.58
N PRO A 319 43.15 -3.12 -2.00
CA PRO A 319 44.29 -3.69 -2.70
C PRO A 319 43.86 -4.43 -3.98
N GLY A 320 44.54 -4.19 -5.10
CA GLY A 320 44.21 -4.80 -6.39
C GLY A 320 43.05 -4.17 -7.15
N GLY A 321 42.59 -2.98 -6.72
CA GLY A 321 41.54 -2.20 -7.42
C GLY A 321 40.11 -2.70 -7.17
N GLN A 322 39.93 -3.67 -6.28
CA GLN A 322 38.63 -4.24 -5.93
C GLN A 322 37.87 -3.35 -4.93
N LEU A 323 36.54 -3.43 -4.96
CA LEU A 323 35.69 -2.65 -4.07
C LEU A 323 35.39 -3.41 -2.77
N PHE A 324 35.63 -2.75 -1.65
CA PHE A 324 35.30 -3.26 -0.32
C PHE A 324 34.25 -2.38 0.35
N GLU A 325 33.19 -3.01 0.86
CA GLU A 325 32.22 -2.41 1.75
C GLU A 325 32.67 -2.66 3.20
N VAL A 326 33.03 -1.61 3.91
CA VAL A 326 33.43 -1.67 5.32
C VAL A 326 32.29 -1.17 6.20
N GLN A 327 31.93 -1.97 7.20
CA GLN A 327 30.92 -1.67 8.20
C GLN A 327 31.60 -1.49 9.55
N ILE A 328 31.50 -0.30 10.15
CA ILE A 328 32.13 0.05 11.42
C ILE A 328 31.02 0.25 12.45
N ARG A 329 31.15 -0.34 13.63
CA ARG A 329 30.16 -0.21 14.72
C ARG A 329 30.76 -0.60 16.07
N THR A 330 30.09 -0.21 17.15
CA THR A 330 30.48 -0.67 18.49
C THR A 330 30.03 -2.10 18.78
N GLN A 331 30.53 -2.70 19.86
CA GLN A 331 30.06 -4.01 20.34
C GLN A 331 28.57 -4.00 20.69
N ASP A 332 28.07 -2.93 21.31
CA ASP A 332 26.64 -2.78 21.62
C ASP A 332 25.80 -2.63 20.36
N MET A 333 26.24 -1.79 19.41
CA MET A 333 25.58 -1.66 18.11
C MET A 333 25.61 -2.97 17.31
N HIS A 334 26.68 -3.77 17.46
CA HIS A 334 26.75 -5.10 16.87
C HIS A 334 25.69 -6.01 17.47
N ARG A 335 25.54 -6.05 18.80
CA ARG A 335 24.52 -6.84 19.49
C ARG A 335 23.11 -6.42 19.06
N THR A 336 22.80 -5.12 19.08
CA THR A 336 21.51 -4.60 18.62
C THR A 336 21.25 -4.92 17.14
N ALA A 337 22.28 -4.93 16.29
CA ALA A 337 22.10 -5.24 14.87
C ALA A 337 21.91 -6.74 14.55
N GLU A 338 22.40 -7.65 15.38
CA GLU A 338 22.20 -9.09 15.19
C GLU A 338 20.94 -9.59 15.88
N TYR A 339 20.70 -9.11 17.11
CA TYR A 339 19.66 -9.58 18.02
C TYR A 339 18.44 -8.62 18.10
N GLY A 340 18.56 -7.40 17.59
CA GLY A 340 17.45 -6.45 17.50
C GLY A 340 16.94 -5.96 18.86
N ILE A 341 15.61 -5.81 18.95
CA ILE A 341 14.90 -5.41 20.16
C ILE A 341 15.24 -6.34 21.34
N ALA A 342 15.51 -7.63 21.10
CA ALA A 342 15.93 -8.58 22.14
C ALA A 342 17.14 -8.11 22.95
N ALA A 343 18.11 -7.43 22.32
CA ALA A 343 19.29 -6.90 23.01
C ALA A 343 18.96 -5.69 23.92
N HIS A 344 17.95 -4.88 23.57
CA HIS A 344 17.54 -3.72 24.36
C HIS A 344 16.76 -4.09 25.62
N TRP A 345 15.96 -5.17 25.58
CA TRP A 345 15.18 -5.66 26.74
C TRP A 345 16.06 -6.06 27.93
N VAL A 346 17.27 -6.55 27.65
CA VAL A 346 18.19 -7.07 28.65
C VAL A 346 18.81 -5.97 29.52
N TYR A 347 19.01 -4.78 28.96
CA TYR A 347 19.92 -3.79 29.55
C TYR A 347 19.22 -2.65 30.30
N LYS A 348 17.95 -2.37 30.01
CA LYS A 348 17.18 -1.30 30.68
C LYS A 348 16.11 -1.90 31.61
N ARG A 349 16.54 -2.43 32.76
CA ARG A 349 15.62 -2.74 33.88
C ARG A 349 15.07 -1.47 34.55
N ASP A 350 15.76 -0.34 34.37
CA ASP A 350 15.34 1.00 34.78
C ASP A 350 15.58 2.02 33.65
N GLY A 351 14.55 2.35 32.84
CA GLY A 351 14.60 3.53 31.97
C GLY A 351 13.90 3.41 30.60
N THR A 352 12.94 4.31 30.38
CA THR A 352 12.27 4.67 29.11
C THR A 352 11.45 3.59 28.39
N ARG A 353 10.18 3.45 28.80
CA ARG A 353 9.07 2.83 28.04
C ARG A 353 8.90 3.37 26.60
N ASP A 354 9.42 4.56 26.30
CA ASP A 354 9.16 5.31 25.05
C ASP A 354 9.74 4.67 23.77
N GLU A 355 10.92 4.03 23.81
CA GLU A 355 11.52 3.40 22.62
C GLU A 355 10.70 2.17 22.18
N LEU A 356 10.19 1.42 23.17
CA LEU A 356 9.36 0.24 22.94
C LEU A 356 8.00 0.62 22.36
N ASP A 357 7.39 1.68 22.90
CA ASP A 357 6.12 2.21 22.40
C ASP A 357 6.25 2.78 20.97
N GLN A 358 7.42 3.31 20.59
CA GLN A 358 7.69 3.72 19.22
C GLN A 358 7.77 2.53 18.25
N HIS A 359 8.46 1.44 18.63
CA HIS A 359 8.54 0.23 17.79
C HIS A 359 7.25 -0.58 17.78
N LEU A 360 6.39 -0.46 18.79
CA LEU A 360 5.03 -1.04 18.81
C LEU A 360 3.96 -0.08 18.24
N GLY A 361 4.29 1.18 18.01
CA GLY A 361 3.36 2.21 17.55
C GLY A 361 2.75 1.90 16.19
N TRP A 362 3.53 1.30 15.26
CA TRP A 362 3.01 0.86 13.97
C TRP A 362 2.02 -0.31 14.11
N PHE A 363 2.24 -1.24 15.04
CA PHE A 363 1.30 -2.32 15.32
C PHE A 363 -0.04 -1.79 15.87
N ARG A 364 0.00 -0.81 16.78
CA ARG A 364 -1.23 -0.16 17.28
C ARG A 364 -1.98 0.54 16.15
N GLN A 365 -1.26 1.25 15.27
CA GLN A 365 -1.86 1.88 14.09
C GLN A 365 -2.51 0.86 13.14
N LEU A 366 -1.88 -0.30 12.91
CA LEU A 366 -2.48 -1.37 12.11
C LEU A 366 -3.73 -1.98 12.75
N LEU A 367 -3.73 -2.15 14.07
CA LEU A 367 -4.90 -2.62 14.81
C LEU A 367 -6.06 -1.60 14.77
N GLU A 368 -5.76 -0.29 14.80
CA GLU A 368 -6.75 0.77 14.64
C GLU A 368 -7.38 0.79 13.23
N LEU A 369 -6.58 0.62 12.17
CA LEU A 369 -7.05 0.54 10.77
C LEU A 369 -8.03 -0.62 10.53
N GLN A 370 -7.96 -1.66 11.36
CA GLN A 370 -8.84 -2.82 11.28
C GLN A 370 -10.28 -2.51 11.72
N GLN A 371 -10.49 -1.60 12.68
CA GLN A 371 -11.86 -1.27 13.15
C GLN A 371 -12.75 -0.73 12.01
N ASP A 372 -12.11 -0.20 10.97
CA ASP A 372 -12.73 0.44 9.81
C ASP A 372 -12.68 -0.42 8.51
N THR A 373 -12.17 -1.67 8.55
CA THR A 373 -12.03 -2.54 7.34
C THR A 373 -13.01 -3.72 7.36
N HIS A 374 -13.75 -3.92 6.26
CA HIS A 374 -14.79 -4.96 6.17
C HIS A 374 -14.32 -6.30 5.56
N SER A 375 -13.14 -6.39 4.91
CA SER A 375 -12.64 -7.61 4.28
C SER A 375 -11.26 -8.07 4.79
N PRO A 376 -11.06 -9.38 5.06
CA PRO A 376 -9.79 -9.95 5.51
C PRO A 376 -8.66 -9.87 4.47
N GLU A 377 -8.94 -9.98 3.17
CA GLU A 377 -7.93 -9.92 2.11
C GLU A 377 -7.27 -8.54 2.03
N GLU A 378 -8.07 -7.47 2.15
CA GLU A 378 -7.56 -6.09 2.19
C GLU A 378 -6.60 -5.92 3.39
N PHE A 379 -6.91 -6.52 4.54
CA PHE A 379 -6.04 -6.46 5.72
C PHE A 379 -4.67 -7.13 5.49
N LEU A 380 -4.64 -8.33 4.88
CA LEU A 380 -3.37 -9.00 4.57
C LEU A 380 -2.54 -8.20 3.56
N GLU A 381 -3.18 -7.61 2.57
CA GLU A 381 -2.50 -6.76 1.60
C GLU A 381 -1.88 -5.53 2.30
N PHE A 382 -2.63 -4.88 3.19
CA PHE A 382 -2.11 -3.76 3.99
C PHE A 382 -0.96 -4.17 4.90
N LEU A 383 -1.09 -5.31 5.59
CA LEU A 383 -0.02 -5.85 6.45
C LEU A 383 1.24 -6.12 5.63
N LYS A 384 1.12 -6.77 4.46
CA LYS A 384 2.26 -7.02 3.57
C LYS A 384 2.89 -5.71 3.11
N ILE A 385 2.10 -4.76 2.61
CA ILE A 385 2.60 -3.46 2.15
C ILE A 385 3.42 -2.82 3.27
N ASP A 386 2.89 -2.73 4.49
CA ASP A 386 3.57 -2.08 5.60
C ASP A 386 4.83 -2.84 6.07
N LEU A 387 4.79 -4.18 6.08
CA LEU A 387 5.94 -5.02 6.44
C LEU A 387 7.13 -4.88 5.46
N TYR A 388 6.85 -4.70 4.17
CA TYR A 388 7.87 -4.72 3.10
C TYR A 388 8.51 -3.37 2.77
N GLN A 389 7.93 -2.24 3.19
CA GLN A 389 8.46 -0.95 2.77
C GLN A 389 9.70 -0.56 3.58
N ASP A 390 10.81 -0.31 2.87
CA ASP A 390 11.93 0.47 3.40
C ASP A 390 11.40 1.83 3.89
N GLU A 391 11.92 2.39 4.98
CA GLU A 391 11.49 3.71 5.44
C GLU A 391 12.37 4.83 4.86
N ILE A 392 11.74 5.98 4.62
CA ILE A 392 12.38 7.25 4.30
C ILE A 392 12.21 8.21 5.48
N PHE A 393 13.25 8.99 5.76
CA PHE A 393 13.23 10.02 6.79
C PHE A 393 12.93 11.38 6.17
N ILE A 394 11.84 12.00 6.60
CA ILE A 394 11.36 13.27 6.09
C ILE A 394 11.41 14.30 7.22
N PHE A 395 11.92 15.48 6.91
CA PHE A 395 12.03 16.57 7.86
C PHE A 395 10.78 17.46 7.79
N THR A 396 10.25 17.85 8.94
CA THR A 396 9.31 18.98 9.02
C THR A 396 10.09 20.29 8.92
N PRO A 397 9.43 21.42 8.59
CA PRO A 397 10.08 22.74 8.60
C PRO A 397 10.64 23.13 9.97
N GLN A 398 10.11 22.55 11.06
CA GLN A 398 10.59 22.75 12.43
C GLN A 398 11.82 21.89 12.77
N GLY A 399 12.23 20.97 11.89
CA GLY A 399 13.37 20.07 12.09
C GLY A 399 12.99 18.71 12.71
N ASP A 400 11.70 18.42 12.91
CA ASP A 400 11.27 17.10 13.40
C ASP A 400 11.43 16.06 12.30
N VAL A 401 11.93 14.88 12.66
CA VAL A 401 12.07 13.75 11.74
C VAL A 401 10.82 12.88 11.81
N LYS A 402 10.15 12.71 10.66
CA LYS A 402 9.04 11.77 10.47
C LYS A 402 9.49 10.62 9.59
N ARG A 403 8.98 9.42 9.89
CA ARG A 403 9.30 8.19 9.17
C ARG A 403 8.11 7.81 8.29
N LEU A 404 8.37 7.59 7.02
CA LEU A 404 7.35 7.16 6.07
C LEU A 404 7.83 5.96 5.25
N PRO A 405 6.91 5.14 4.73
CA PRO A 405 7.25 4.10 3.77
C PRO A 405 7.87 4.67 2.47
N LYS A 406 8.83 3.98 1.87
CA LYS A 406 9.52 4.42 0.65
C LYS A 406 8.58 4.45 -0.55
N GLY A 407 8.61 5.57 -1.28
CA GLY A 407 7.66 5.84 -2.35
C GLY A 407 6.40 6.55 -1.86
N SER A 408 6.32 6.86 -0.55
CA SER A 408 5.28 7.76 -0.03
C SER A 408 5.31 9.10 -0.73
N THR A 409 4.12 9.66 -0.90
CA THR A 409 3.90 10.96 -1.52
C THR A 409 3.72 12.07 -0.49
N ALA A 410 3.64 13.32 -0.93
CA ALA A 410 3.30 14.42 -0.04
C ALA A 410 1.90 14.27 0.60
N ILE A 411 0.97 13.59 -0.08
CA ILE A 411 -0.36 13.27 0.45
C ILE A 411 -0.22 12.32 1.64
N ASP A 412 0.59 11.26 1.50
CA ASP A 412 0.86 10.31 2.59
C ASP A 412 1.43 11.03 3.82
N PHE A 413 2.37 11.96 3.61
CA PHE A 413 2.92 12.78 4.69
C PHE A 413 1.87 13.66 5.37
N ALA A 414 0.98 14.30 4.61
CA ALA A 414 -0.08 15.14 5.18
C ALA A 414 -1.01 14.34 6.11
N PHE A 415 -1.45 13.15 5.68
CA PHE A 415 -2.28 12.26 6.49
C PHE A 415 -1.52 11.61 7.67
N HIS A 416 -0.21 11.46 7.56
CA HIS A 416 0.64 10.98 8.65
C HIS A 416 0.80 12.05 9.75
N VAL A 417 0.92 13.32 9.38
CA VAL A 417 0.97 14.44 10.35
C VAL A 417 -0.36 14.56 11.09
N HIS A 418 -1.47 14.72 10.36
CA HIS A 418 -2.81 14.73 10.95
C HIS A 418 -3.88 14.53 9.89
N THR A 419 -4.97 13.85 10.21
CA THR A 419 -6.06 13.62 9.26
C THR A 419 -6.67 14.93 8.74
N GLU A 420 -6.84 15.94 9.59
CA GLU A 420 -7.34 17.25 9.14
C GLU A 420 -6.38 17.97 8.18
N VAL A 421 -5.07 17.82 8.38
CA VAL A 421 -4.04 18.40 7.49
C VAL A 421 -4.08 17.70 6.14
N GLY A 422 -4.25 16.37 6.14
CA GLY A 422 -4.48 15.58 4.93
C GLY A 422 -5.74 15.98 4.16
N VAL A 423 -6.88 16.15 4.85
CA VAL A 423 -8.16 16.54 4.24
C VAL A 423 -8.09 17.95 3.64
N LYS A 424 -7.45 18.89 4.34
CA LYS A 424 -7.29 20.29 3.88
C LYS A 424 -6.06 20.50 3.00
N CYS A 425 -5.38 19.44 2.54
CA CYS A 425 -4.17 19.56 1.75
C CYS A 425 -4.48 20.16 0.37
N GLN A 426 -3.90 21.32 0.07
CA GLN A 426 -4.03 22.00 -1.23
C GLN A 426 -2.78 21.80 -2.08
N GLY A 427 -1.61 21.76 -1.45
CA GLY A 427 -0.33 21.64 -2.13
C GLY A 427 0.77 21.28 -1.14
N ALA A 428 1.96 21.00 -1.66
CA ALA A 428 3.13 20.72 -0.85
C ALA A 428 4.34 21.50 -1.37
N LYS A 429 5.20 21.95 -0.46
CA LYS A 429 6.55 22.40 -0.77
C LYS A 429 7.54 21.35 -0.29
N ILE A 430 8.47 21.00 -1.16
CA ILE A 430 9.56 20.07 -0.88
C ILE A 430 10.86 20.85 -1.03
N ASN A 431 11.68 20.90 0.03
CA ASN A 431 12.92 21.67 0.10
C ASN A 431 12.71 23.15 -0.27
N GLY A 432 11.60 23.74 0.18
CA GLY A 432 11.23 25.14 -0.06
C GLY A 432 10.63 25.43 -1.44
N ARG A 433 10.49 24.45 -2.35
CA ARG A 433 9.90 24.63 -3.68
C ARG A 433 8.55 23.93 -3.79
N ILE A 434 7.58 24.56 -4.43
CA ILE A 434 6.27 23.94 -4.69
C ILE A 434 6.47 22.71 -5.57
N ALA A 435 5.88 21.59 -5.16
CA ALA A 435 5.96 20.31 -5.86
C ALA A 435 4.56 19.70 -6.03
N PRO A 436 4.35 18.88 -7.07
CA PRO A 436 3.11 18.14 -7.24
C PRO A 436 2.85 17.18 -6.08
N LEU A 437 1.57 17.03 -5.67
CA LEU A 437 1.18 16.17 -4.56
C LEU A 437 1.50 14.67 -4.78
N HIS A 438 1.49 14.21 -6.04
CA HIS A 438 1.81 12.83 -6.42
C HIS A 438 3.31 12.52 -6.46
N ARG A 439 4.17 13.53 -6.26
CA ARG A 439 5.62 13.31 -6.29
C ARG A 439 6.04 12.44 -5.11
N GLU A 440 6.81 11.39 -5.41
CA GLU A 440 7.42 10.53 -4.39
C GLU A 440 8.49 11.30 -3.59
N LEU A 441 8.44 11.16 -2.27
CA LEU A 441 9.36 11.77 -1.33
C LEU A 441 10.66 10.97 -1.24
N LYS A 442 11.78 11.67 -1.03
CA LYS A 442 13.11 11.06 -0.81
C LYS A 442 13.56 11.29 0.62
N SER A 443 14.34 10.35 1.15
CA SER A 443 14.95 10.52 2.48
C SER A 443 15.84 11.76 2.49
N GLY A 444 15.68 12.63 3.49
CA GLY A 444 16.35 13.93 3.59
C GLY A 444 15.51 15.12 3.10
N ASP A 445 14.39 14.87 2.43
CA ASP A 445 13.51 15.96 1.98
C ASP A 445 12.85 16.65 3.18
N THR A 446 12.80 17.99 3.12
CA THR A 446 12.00 18.81 4.04
C THR A 446 10.65 19.10 3.39
N VAL A 447 9.55 18.69 4.03
CA VAL A 447 8.20 18.78 3.46
C VAL A 447 7.32 19.73 4.28
N GLU A 448 6.78 20.74 3.62
CA GLU A 448 5.80 21.69 4.17
C GLU A 448 4.48 21.49 3.44
N ILE A 449 3.41 21.18 4.17
CA ILE A 449 2.06 21.02 3.59
C ILE A 449 1.33 22.36 3.62
N LEU A 450 0.81 22.77 2.47
CA LEU A 450 -0.02 23.96 2.31
C LEU A 450 -1.47 23.54 2.46
N THR A 451 -2.13 24.01 3.53
CA THR A 451 -3.53 23.72 3.81
C THR A 451 -4.45 24.85 3.34
N GLY A 452 -5.59 24.52 2.75
CA GLY A 452 -6.61 25.48 2.32
C GLY A 452 -7.99 25.17 2.90
N ALA A 453 -8.79 26.20 3.19
CA ALA A 453 -10.14 26.02 3.75
C ALA A 453 -11.13 25.36 2.78
N SER A 454 -10.92 25.52 1.47
CA SER A 454 -11.73 24.93 0.40
C SER A 454 -11.13 23.65 -0.20
N ALA A 455 -9.97 23.23 0.29
CA ALA A 455 -9.29 22.04 -0.22
C ALA A 455 -10.01 20.78 0.27
N LYS A 456 -10.14 19.81 -0.64
CA LYS A 456 -10.89 18.57 -0.45
C LYS A 456 -10.14 17.42 -1.12
N PRO A 457 -10.10 16.22 -0.51
CA PRO A 457 -9.56 15.02 -1.17
C PRO A 457 -10.32 14.72 -2.46
N SER A 458 -9.61 14.29 -3.49
CA SER A 458 -10.23 13.83 -4.74
C SER A 458 -10.06 12.31 -4.91
N ARG A 459 -10.93 11.70 -5.73
CA ARG A 459 -10.82 10.27 -6.07
C ARG A 459 -9.48 9.92 -6.73
N ASP A 460 -8.90 10.85 -7.46
CA ASP A 460 -7.60 10.67 -8.13
C ASP A 460 -6.48 10.36 -7.13
N TRP A 461 -6.55 10.90 -5.90
CA TRP A 461 -5.54 10.65 -4.87
C TRP A 461 -5.41 9.18 -4.49
N LEU A 462 -6.49 8.38 -4.60
CA LEU A 462 -6.45 6.95 -4.31
C LEU A 462 -5.47 6.18 -5.22
N SER A 463 -5.19 6.70 -6.41
CA SER A 463 -4.22 6.10 -7.34
C SER A 463 -2.75 6.42 -6.98
N HIS A 464 -2.51 7.57 -6.33
CA HIS A 464 -1.17 8.09 -6.03
C HIS A 464 -0.69 7.76 -4.61
N VAL A 465 -1.62 7.56 -3.68
CA VAL A 465 -1.34 7.32 -2.26
C VAL A 465 -0.83 5.91 -2.02
N ARG A 466 0.29 5.79 -1.29
CA ARG A 466 0.93 4.50 -1.00
C ARG A 466 0.56 3.92 0.35
N THR A 467 0.35 4.77 1.35
CA THR A 467 0.09 4.31 2.72
C THR A 467 -1.36 3.84 2.89
N ALA A 468 -1.54 2.73 3.60
CA ALA A 468 -2.87 2.17 3.90
C ALA A 468 -3.75 3.18 4.63
N ARG A 469 -3.18 3.87 5.64
CA ARG A 469 -3.87 4.89 6.44
C ARG A 469 -4.43 6.02 5.60
N ALA A 470 -3.62 6.64 4.73
CA ALA A 470 -4.08 7.73 3.90
C ALA A 470 -5.14 7.25 2.89
N ARG A 471 -4.92 6.08 2.27
CA ARG A 471 -5.87 5.50 1.31
C ARG A 471 -7.25 5.26 1.94
N GLN A 472 -7.28 4.68 3.13
CA GLN A 472 -8.53 4.41 3.85
C GLN A 472 -9.25 5.69 4.25
N LYS A 473 -8.54 6.68 4.83
CA LYS A 473 -9.15 7.96 5.23
C LYS A 473 -9.67 8.75 4.03
N ILE A 474 -8.98 8.70 2.88
CA ILE A 474 -9.46 9.30 1.63
C ILE A 474 -10.71 8.57 1.14
N LYS A 475 -10.70 7.22 1.10
CA LYS A 475 -11.86 6.40 0.67
C LYS A 475 -13.09 6.68 1.55
N GLN A 476 -12.91 6.72 2.87
CA GLN A 476 -13.96 7.04 3.84
C GLN A 476 -14.53 8.44 3.60
N TRP A 477 -13.67 9.44 3.39
CA TRP A 477 -14.10 10.81 3.13
C TRP A 477 -14.85 10.95 1.81
N VAL A 478 -14.34 10.35 0.72
CA VAL A 478 -14.98 10.36 -0.61
C VAL A 478 -16.36 9.70 -0.54
N ASN A 479 -16.45 8.52 0.08
CA ASN A 479 -17.73 7.82 0.22
C ASN A 479 -18.74 8.65 1.01
N HIS A 480 -18.29 9.29 2.11
CA HIS A 480 -19.15 10.16 2.91
C HIS A 480 -19.62 11.41 2.15
N GLU A 481 -18.74 12.04 1.36
CA GLU A 481 -19.13 13.18 0.50
C GLU A 481 -20.13 12.74 -0.57
N GLU A 482 -19.87 11.61 -1.25
CA GLU A 482 -20.78 11.05 -2.25
C GLU A 482 -22.14 10.73 -1.64
N GLU A 483 -22.19 10.10 -0.45
CA GLU A 483 -23.43 9.85 0.28
C GLU A 483 -24.17 11.13 0.61
N THR A 484 -23.48 12.16 1.08
CA THR A 484 -24.09 13.44 1.44
C THR A 484 -24.70 14.13 0.21
N VAL A 485 -23.98 14.14 -0.90
CA VAL A 485 -24.46 14.69 -2.19
C VAL A 485 -25.63 13.87 -2.71
N SER A 486 -25.51 12.54 -2.76
CA SER A 486 -26.60 11.64 -3.18
C SER A 486 -27.83 11.81 -2.31
N ARG A 487 -27.68 11.95 -0.99
CA ARG A 487 -28.80 12.19 -0.07
C ARG A 487 -29.51 13.51 -0.37
N SER A 488 -28.76 14.60 -0.56
CA SER A 488 -29.36 15.90 -0.92
C SER A 488 -30.12 15.83 -2.24
N LEU A 489 -29.56 15.16 -3.24
CA LEU A 489 -30.18 14.99 -4.55
C LEU A 489 -31.44 14.12 -4.46
N GLY A 490 -31.38 13.03 -3.69
CA GLY A 490 -32.52 12.15 -3.44
C GLY A 490 -33.67 12.86 -2.75
N LYS A 491 -33.38 13.70 -1.74
CA LYS A 491 -34.37 14.58 -1.11
C LYS A 491 -35.03 15.52 -2.11
N GLU A 492 -34.26 16.15 -2.98
CA GLU A 492 -34.80 17.05 -4.01
C GLU A 492 -35.68 16.31 -5.04
N ILE A 493 -35.22 15.13 -5.49
CA ILE A 493 -35.97 14.29 -6.45
C ILE A 493 -37.30 13.88 -5.83
N LEU A 494 -37.27 13.37 -4.60
CA LEU A 494 -38.44 12.91 -3.87
C LEU A 494 -39.41 14.08 -3.58
N ALA A 495 -38.91 15.22 -3.13
CA ALA A 495 -39.72 16.41 -2.89
C ALA A 495 -40.37 16.95 -4.18
N ARG A 496 -39.64 16.97 -5.30
CA ARG A 496 -40.16 17.38 -6.60
C ARG A 496 -41.29 16.46 -7.05
N GLU A 497 -41.12 15.17 -6.85
CA GLU A 497 -42.05 14.16 -7.31
C GLU A 497 -43.32 14.09 -6.46
N VAL A 498 -43.20 14.23 -5.14
CA VAL A 498 -44.31 14.39 -4.20
C VAL A 498 -45.14 15.64 -4.55
N ARG A 499 -44.47 16.78 -4.83
CA ARG A 499 -45.14 18.01 -5.28
C ARG A 499 -45.85 17.83 -6.62
N ARG A 500 -45.23 17.11 -7.57
CA ARG A 500 -45.81 16.86 -8.90
C ARG A 500 -47.10 16.03 -8.81
N ARG A 501 -47.15 15.06 -7.89
CA ARG A 501 -48.33 14.22 -7.62
C ARG A 501 -49.31 14.84 -6.61
N ARG A 502 -49.03 16.04 -6.08
CA ARG A 502 -49.84 16.75 -5.06
C ARG A 502 -50.07 15.91 -3.78
N LEU A 503 -49.07 15.12 -3.40
CA LEU A 503 -49.12 14.29 -2.20
C LEU A 503 -48.56 15.04 -0.99
N GLU A 504 -48.98 14.66 0.21
CA GLU A 504 -48.42 15.20 1.45
C GLU A 504 -46.95 14.80 1.60
N SER A 505 -46.10 15.70 2.09
CA SER A 505 -44.69 15.38 2.34
C SER A 505 -44.59 14.18 3.29
N PRO A 506 -43.75 13.17 2.99
CA PRO A 506 -43.61 12.02 3.87
C PRO A 506 -42.87 12.41 5.14
N ASP A 507 -43.40 12.00 6.30
CA ASP A 507 -42.71 12.12 7.59
C ASP A 507 -41.59 11.07 7.73
N ASP A 508 -40.66 11.28 8.68
CA ASP A 508 -39.53 10.38 8.94
C ASP A 508 -39.96 8.93 9.24
N THR A 509 -41.12 8.73 9.88
CA THR A 509 -41.71 7.40 10.12
C THR A 509 -42.25 6.76 8.84
N ARG A 510 -42.72 7.53 7.86
CA ARG A 510 -43.11 7.00 6.54
C ARG A 510 -41.87 6.61 5.74
N LEU A 511 -40.82 7.44 5.77
CA LEU A 511 -39.54 7.15 5.12
C LEU A 511 -38.88 5.88 5.67
N ALA A 512 -38.87 5.69 6.99
CA ALA A 512 -38.32 4.50 7.62
C ALA A 512 -39.09 3.22 7.24
N ARG A 513 -40.43 3.26 7.21
CA ARG A 513 -41.24 2.10 6.77
C ARG A 513 -41.01 1.75 5.30
N ALA A 514 -40.91 2.75 4.44
CA ALA A 514 -40.61 2.55 3.02
C ALA A 514 -39.21 1.95 2.83
N ALA A 515 -38.22 2.39 3.59
CA ALA A 515 -36.87 1.82 3.58
C ALA A 515 -36.87 0.32 3.93
N VAL A 516 -37.55 -0.07 5.01
CA VAL A 516 -37.67 -1.48 5.42
C VAL A 516 -38.34 -2.32 4.33
N SER A 517 -39.39 -1.80 3.69
CA SER A 517 -40.09 -2.52 2.60
C SER A 517 -39.23 -2.73 1.34
N LEU A 518 -38.17 -1.94 1.19
CA LEU A 518 -37.24 -1.99 0.07
C LEU A 518 -35.90 -2.64 0.46
N SER A 519 -35.84 -3.30 1.62
CA SER A 519 -34.63 -3.92 2.17
C SER A 519 -33.47 -2.93 2.37
N LEU A 520 -33.78 -1.67 2.69
CA LEU A 520 -32.82 -0.63 3.02
C LEU A 520 -32.78 -0.38 4.53
N ALA A 521 -31.62 0.04 5.03
CA ALA A 521 -31.36 0.15 6.47
C ALA A 521 -32.24 1.20 7.16
N ASP A 522 -32.43 2.37 6.55
CA ASP A 522 -33.17 3.49 7.13
C ASP A 522 -33.67 4.49 6.07
N GLY A 523 -34.44 5.49 6.49
CA GLY A 523 -34.96 6.54 5.61
C GLY A 523 -33.86 7.36 4.93
N ALA A 524 -32.69 7.50 5.54
CA ALA A 524 -31.53 8.14 4.92
C ALA A 524 -30.96 7.28 3.77
N GLY A 525 -30.89 5.97 3.96
CA GLY A 525 -30.51 5.00 2.94
C GLY A 525 -31.47 5.01 1.74
N LEU A 526 -32.77 5.19 1.98
CA LEU A 526 -33.75 5.39 0.91
C LEU A 526 -33.47 6.64 0.07
N GLU A 527 -33.19 7.78 0.72
CA GLU A 527 -32.83 9.03 0.04
C GLU A 527 -31.53 8.88 -0.76
N ILE A 528 -30.51 8.22 -0.20
CA ILE A 528 -29.24 7.95 -0.88
C ILE A 528 -29.46 7.05 -2.10
N ALA A 529 -30.21 5.96 -1.96
CA ALA A 529 -30.51 5.02 -3.04
C ALA A 529 -31.27 5.69 -4.20
N VAL A 530 -32.21 6.58 -3.89
CA VAL A 530 -32.90 7.40 -4.90
C VAL A 530 -31.93 8.38 -5.58
N GLY A 531 -31.05 9.02 -4.81
CA GLY A 531 -30.05 9.94 -5.35
C GLY A 531 -29.00 9.27 -6.23
N ARG A 532 -28.63 8.01 -5.94
CA ARG A 532 -27.73 7.19 -6.76
C ARG A 532 -28.43 6.57 -7.97
N GLY A 533 -29.75 6.41 -7.91
CA GLY A 533 -30.56 5.77 -8.95
C GLY A 533 -30.66 4.25 -8.80
N ASP A 534 -30.29 3.70 -7.63
CA ASP A 534 -30.33 2.26 -7.34
C ASP A 534 -31.77 1.75 -7.25
N VAL A 535 -32.72 2.61 -6.84
CA VAL A 535 -34.15 2.28 -6.75
C VAL A 535 -34.97 3.23 -7.62
N PRO A 536 -35.85 2.72 -8.51
CA PRO A 536 -36.74 3.56 -9.30
C PRO A 536 -37.71 4.36 -8.42
N ILE A 537 -37.87 5.66 -8.70
CA ILE A 537 -38.72 6.55 -7.92
C ILE A 537 -40.17 6.05 -7.81
N GLY A 538 -40.71 5.41 -8.86
CA GLY A 538 -42.07 4.86 -8.84
C GLY A 538 -42.25 3.68 -7.88
N GLN A 539 -41.18 2.94 -7.58
CA GLN A 539 -41.17 1.88 -6.57
C GLN A 539 -41.10 2.48 -5.15
N VAL A 540 -40.31 3.54 -5.00
CA VAL A 540 -40.23 4.31 -3.74
C VAL A 540 -41.56 4.97 -3.39
N MET A 541 -42.27 5.52 -4.37
CA MET A 541 -43.59 6.15 -4.13
C MET A 541 -44.67 5.15 -3.72
N ARG A 542 -44.65 3.94 -4.30
CA ARG A 542 -45.53 2.83 -3.87
C ARG A 542 -45.23 2.38 -2.44
N ALA A 543 -43.96 2.36 -2.06
CA ALA A 543 -43.55 2.04 -0.69
C ALA A 543 -43.91 3.15 0.32
N LEU A 544 -43.88 4.42 -0.10
CA LEU A 544 -44.21 5.57 0.76
C LEU A 544 -45.71 5.77 0.98
N TYR A 545 -46.54 5.45 -0.01
CA TYR A 545 -47.99 5.61 0.04
C TYR A 545 -48.70 4.32 -0.41
N PRO A 546 -48.67 3.26 0.41
CA PRO A 546 -49.30 1.99 0.08
C PRO A 546 -50.83 2.07 0.02
N ASP A 547 -51.43 3.08 0.64
CA ASP A 547 -52.88 3.25 0.77
C ASP A 547 -53.53 3.99 -0.41
N LEU A 548 -52.73 4.50 -1.36
CA LEU A 548 -53.24 5.17 -2.56
C LEU A 548 -53.52 4.16 -3.68
N PRO A 549 -54.65 4.28 -4.42
CA PRO A 549 -54.89 3.48 -5.61
C PRO A 549 -53.74 3.60 -6.60
N SER A 550 -53.37 2.50 -7.25
CA SER A 550 -52.31 2.47 -8.26
C SER A 550 -52.53 3.46 -9.41
N GLU A 551 -53.77 3.91 -9.64
CA GLU A 551 -54.16 4.96 -10.60
C GLU A 551 -53.80 6.39 -10.13
N GLU A 552 -53.78 6.68 -8.83
CA GLU A 552 -53.35 7.98 -8.27
C GLU A 552 -51.82 8.07 -8.13
N LEU A 553 -51.15 6.92 -8.12
CA LEU A 553 -49.69 6.78 -8.17
C LEU A 553 -49.13 6.76 -9.60
N GLN A 554 -49.99 6.62 -10.62
CA GLN A 554 -49.59 6.78 -12.02
C GLN A 554 -49.18 8.23 -12.30
N GLU A 555 -48.20 8.42 -13.19
CA GLU A 555 -47.81 9.77 -13.60
C GLU A 555 -49.05 10.51 -14.16
N PRO A 556 -49.33 11.75 -13.69
CA PRO A 556 -50.45 12.50 -14.23
C PRO A 556 -50.28 12.66 -15.74
N LYS A 557 -51.28 12.22 -16.51
CA LYS A 557 -51.28 12.37 -17.97
C LYS A 557 -51.05 13.85 -18.30
N PRO A 558 -50.04 14.20 -19.11
CA PRO A 558 -49.67 15.59 -19.30
C PRO A 558 -50.81 16.35 -19.98
N THR A 559 -51.36 17.36 -19.29
CA THR A 559 -52.30 18.34 -19.86
C THR A 559 -51.66 19.05 -21.06
N VAL A 560 -52.48 19.47 -22.02
CA VAL A 560 -52.05 20.07 -23.31
C VAL A 560 -51.06 21.23 -23.14
N PHE A 561 -51.21 22.04 -22.07
CA PHE A 561 -50.26 23.11 -21.72
C PHE A 561 -48.95 22.60 -21.10
N GLY A 562 -48.98 21.50 -20.36
CA GLY A 562 -47.78 20.82 -19.83
C GLY A 562 -46.94 20.17 -20.93
N ARG A 563 -47.57 19.66 -22.00
CA ARG A 563 -46.85 19.14 -23.19
C ARG A 563 -46.05 20.20 -23.93
N VAL A 564 -46.47 21.47 -23.87
CA VAL A 564 -45.74 22.59 -24.50
C VAL A 564 -44.52 22.97 -23.67
N ILE A 565 -44.64 22.99 -22.34
CA ILE A 565 -43.53 23.33 -21.43
C ILE A 565 -42.53 22.17 -21.29
N ASP A 566 -42.98 20.91 -21.25
CA ASP A 566 -42.10 19.73 -21.23
C ASP A 566 -41.38 19.52 -22.58
N ARG A 567 -41.97 19.90 -23.73
CA ARG A 567 -41.26 19.96 -25.03
C ARG A 567 -40.21 21.05 -25.11
N ILE A 568 -40.24 22.03 -24.21
CA ILE A 568 -39.24 23.10 -24.11
C ILE A 568 -38.15 22.71 -23.10
N ARG A 569 -38.44 21.81 -22.14
CA ARG A 569 -37.51 21.39 -21.06
C ARG A 569 -36.80 20.05 -21.29
N LEU A 570 -37.45 19.05 -21.90
CA LEU A 570 -36.74 17.88 -22.42
C LEU A 570 -36.15 18.26 -23.77
N GLY A 571 -34.83 18.23 -23.87
CA GLY A 571 -34.10 18.39 -25.12
C GLY A 571 -34.79 17.60 -26.23
N ARG A 572 -35.11 18.31 -27.32
CA ARG A 572 -35.81 17.76 -28.46
C ARG A 572 -34.95 16.70 -29.16
N GLY A 573 -35.65 15.66 -29.65
CA GLY A 573 -35.16 14.67 -30.61
C GLY A 573 -34.32 13.55 -30.01
N ILE A 574 -34.93 12.37 -29.85
CA ILE A 574 -34.42 11.00 -30.16
C ILE A 574 -35.29 9.99 -29.40
N LYS A 575 -35.87 9.03 -30.14
CA LYS A 575 -36.53 7.85 -29.57
C LYS A 575 -35.51 6.71 -29.51
N ILE A 576 -35.29 6.17 -28.31
CA ILE A 576 -34.46 4.99 -28.06
C ILE A 576 -35.38 3.76 -28.18
N GLN A 577 -34.92 2.68 -28.81
CA GLN A 577 -35.71 1.44 -28.86
C GLN A 577 -36.04 0.97 -27.44
N GLY A 578 -37.34 0.97 -27.09
CA GLY A 578 -37.89 0.27 -25.93
C GLY A 578 -38.13 1.08 -24.65
N VAL A 579 -37.71 2.35 -24.54
CA VAL A 579 -37.97 3.17 -23.33
C VAL A 579 -38.21 4.65 -23.68
N ASP A 580 -39.44 5.13 -23.51
CA ASP A 580 -39.79 6.55 -23.60
C ASP A 580 -39.46 7.27 -22.28
N GLY A 581 -38.90 8.49 -22.35
CA GLY A 581 -38.78 9.40 -21.20
C GLY A 581 -37.39 9.57 -20.55
N LEU A 582 -36.33 9.03 -21.17
CA LEU A 582 -34.96 9.22 -20.67
C LEU A 582 -34.44 10.63 -20.98
N MET A 583 -33.71 11.23 -20.02
CA MET A 583 -33.06 12.52 -20.21
C MET A 583 -31.86 12.34 -21.14
N VAL A 584 -31.92 12.91 -22.34
CA VAL A 584 -30.90 12.78 -23.37
C VAL A 584 -30.18 14.13 -23.57
N ARG A 585 -28.85 14.10 -23.65
CA ARG A 585 -28.03 15.30 -23.87
C ARG A 585 -26.95 15.04 -24.92
N TYR A 586 -26.77 15.99 -25.83
CA TYR A 586 -25.66 15.96 -26.80
C TYR A 586 -24.32 16.34 -26.13
N ALA A 587 -23.31 15.49 -26.32
CA ALA A 587 -21.99 15.71 -25.76
C ALA A 587 -21.32 16.95 -26.39
N GLN A 588 -20.75 17.80 -25.54
CA GLN A 588 -20.04 19.01 -25.98
C GLN A 588 -18.66 18.71 -26.56
N CYS A 589 -18.12 17.51 -26.35
CA CYS A 589 -16.81 17.13 -26.85
C CYS A 589 -16.79 16.84 -28.35
N CYS A 590 -17.84 16.22 -28.90
CA CYS A 590 -17.92 15.84 -30.32
C CYS A 590 -19.14 16.44 -31.06
N GLN A 591 -20.03 17.13 -30.32
CA GLN A 591 -21.15 17.93 -30.83
C GLN A 591 -22.01 17.25 -31.91
N PRO A 592 -22.50 16.00 -31.72
CA PRO A 592 -23.10 15.19 -32.79
C PRO A 592 -24.28 15.88 -33.48
N VAL A 593 -24.39 15.72 -34.81
CA VAL A 593 -25.47 16.28 -35.63
C VAL A 593 -26.27 15.15 -36.30
N PRO A 594 -27.55 15.39 -36.65
CA PRO A 594 -28.35 14.40 -37.36
C PRO A 594 -27.66 13.90 -38.64
N GLY A 595 -27.45 12.58 -38.71
CA GLY A 595 -26.71 11.90 -39.78
C GLY A 595 -25.33 11.36 -39.38
N ASP A 596 -24.77 11.78 -38.23
CA ASP A 596 -23.55 11.16 -37.66
C ASP A 596 -23.85 9.76 -37.11
N SER A 597 -22.93 8.81 -37.20
CA SER A 597 -23.04 7.56 -36.40
C SER A 597 -22.85 7.89 -34.92
N VAL A 598 -23.86 7.64 -34.10
CA VAL A 598 -23.87 8.02 -32.68
C VAL A 598 -24.01 6.83 -31.74
N VAL A 599 -23.43 6.97 -30.56
CA VAL A 599 -23.52 6.01 -29.46
C VAL A 599 -23.98 6.76 -28.20
N GLY A 600 -24.97 6.21 -27.52
CA GLY A 600 -25.42 6.67 -26.22
C GLY A 600 -24.52 6.13 -25.11
N TYR A 601 -24.09 6.97 -24.20
CA TYR A 601 -23.38 6.58 -23.00
C TYR A 601 -24.21 6.91 -21.76
N VAL A 602 -24.50 5.89 -20.93
CA VAL A 602 -25.27 6.06 -19.69
C VAL A 602 -24.39 6.74 -18.63
N THR A 603 -24.69 8.01 -18.33
CA THR A 603 -23.97 8.77 -17.30
C THR A 603 -24.63 8.59 -15.92
N GLN A 604 -23.85 8.53 -14.85
CA GLN A 604 -24.38 8.51 -13.49
C GLN A 604 -25.03 9.86 -13.16
N GLY A 605 -26.36 9.87 -13.00
CA GLY A 605 -27.12 11.04 -12.54
C GLY A 605 -27.43 12.13 -13.57
N ARG A 606 -26.95 12.05 -14.82
CA ARG A 606 -27.18 13.08 -15.86
C ARG A 606 -27.88 12.56 -17.12
N GLY A 607 -28.39 11.33 -17.09
CA GLY A 607 -29.07 10.69 -18.22
C GLY A 607 -28.12 10.12 -19.27
N ILE A 608 -28.58 10.03 -20.52
CA ILE A 608 -27.79 9.47 -21.63
C ILE A 608 -27.09 10.60 -22.37
N SER A 609 -25.76 10.54 -22.43
CA SER A 609 -24.93 11.44 -23.22
C SER A 609 -24.73 10.85 -24.61
N ILE A 610 -25.09 11.59 -25.66
CA ILE A 610 -24.90 11.17 -27.04
C ILE A 610 -23.52 11.60 -27.51
N HIS A 611 -22.70 10.63 -27.89
CA HIS A 611 -21.40 10.82 -28.50
C HIS A 611 -21.42 10.37 -29.97
N ARG A 612 -20.51 10.89 -30.78
CA ARG A 612 -20.18 10.25 -32.05
C ARG A 612 -19.47 8.93 -31.77
N ALA A 613 -19.69 7.93 -32.62
CA ALA A 613 -19.09 6.61 -32.49
C ALA A 613 -17.55 6.66 -32.49
N ASP A 614 -16.95 7.66 -33.13
CA ASP A 614 -15.51 7.88 -33.26
C ASP A 614 -14.92 8.87 -32.21
N CYS A 615 -15.69 9.25 -31.18
CA CYS A 615 -15.23 10.21 -30.19
C CYS A 615 -14.09 9.65 -29.31
N THR A 616 -12.95 10.33 -29.25
CA THR A 616 -11.79 9.91 -28.44
C THR A 616 -12.11 9.79 -26.94
N ASN A 617 -12.93 10.69 -26.40
CA ASN A 617 -13.35 10.63 -24.99
C ASN A 617 -14.24 9.40 -24.70
N LEU A 618 -14.93 8.86 -25.71
CA LEU A 618 -15.71 7.63 -25.58
C LEU A 618 -14.82 6.38 -25.52
N LEU A 619 -13.61 6.44 -26.10
CA LEU A 619 -12.61 5.37 -26.08
C LEU A 619 -11.90 5.26 -24.72
N THR A 620 -11.73 6.37 -24.00
CA THR A 620 -11.12 6.38 -22.66
C THR A 620 -12.08 5.87 -21.57
N LEU A 621 -13.40 5.96 -21.81
CA LEU A 621 -14.46 5.48 -20.92
C LEU A 621 -14.77 3.99 -21.22
N ALA A 622 -13.79 3.12 -21.04
CA ALA A 622 -13.82 1.71 -21.44
C ALA A 622 -14.65 0.81 -20.48
N ALA A 623 -15.97 0.88 -20.56
CA ALA A 623 -16.88 -0.17 -20.09
C ALA A 623 -18.01 -0.36 -21.11
N ASP A 624 -18.02 -1.48 -21.83
CA ASP A 624 -19.00 -1.77 -22.89
C ASP A 624 -20.45 -1.83 -22.37
N GLU A 625 -20.64 -2.18 -21.09
CA GLU A 625 -21.97 -2.35 -20.47
C GLU A 625 -22.80 -1.06 -20.37
N ARG A 626 -22.20 0.12 -20.61
CA ARG A 626 -22.88 1.43 -20.53
C ARG A 626 -23.13 2.10 -21.88
N ARG A 627 -22.86 1.38 -22.98
CA ARG A 627 -23.10 1.86 -24.34
C ARG A 627 -24.48 1.40 -24.81
N VAL A 628 -25.21 2.31 -25.45
CA VAL A 628 -26.55 2.06 -26.00
C VAL A 628 -26.54 2.53 -27.44
N ASP A 629 -26.99 1.67 -28.35
CA ASP A 629 -27.16 2.03 -29.75
C ASP A 629 -28.34 3.00 -29.92
N ILE A 630 -28.09 4.08 -30.65
CA ILE A 630 -29.07 5.16 -30.86
C ILE A 630 -29.23 5.41 -32.35
N ASP A 631 -30.48 5.38 -32.82
CA ASP A 631 -30.84 5.80 -34.18
C ASP A 631 -31.42 7.22 -34.19
N TRP A 632 -31.07 7.99 -35.22
CA TRP A 632 -31.66 9.31 -35.45
C TRP A 632 -33.10 9.19 -35.96
N GLN A 633 -34.00 10.03 -35.41
CA GLN A 633 -35.27 10.36 -36.08
C GLN A 633 -35.27 11.85 -36.39
N GLU A 634 -35.19 12.18 -37.68
CA GLU A 634 -35.15 13.56 -38.16
C GLU A 634 -36.44 14.30 -37.80
N THR A 635 -36.32 15.40 -37.06
CA THR A 635 -37.41 16.34 -36.83
C THR A 635 -37.06 17.64 -37.56
N ALA A 636 -37.91 18.07 -38.50
CA ALA A 636 -37.64 19.26 -39.30
C ALA A 636 -37.68 20.54 -38.43
N GLY A 637 -36.66 21.40 -38.55
CA GLY A 637 -36.62 22.74 -37.94
C GLY A 637 -35.72 22.90 -36.71
N GLU A 638 -34.77 21.99 -36.46
CA GLU A 638 -33.78 22.11 -35.38
C GLU A 638 -32.39 22.47 -35.90
N ALA A 639 -31.74 23.42 -35.23
CA ALA A 639 -30.40 23.88 -35.57
C ALA A 639 -29.40 23.45 -34.48
N PHE A 640 -28.31 22.81 -34.88
CA PHE A 640 -27.27 22.23 -34.03
C PHE A 640 -25.99 23.06 -34.11
N ALA A 641 -25.41 23.37 -32.95
CA ALA A 641 -24.18 24.16 -32.89
C ALA A 641 -22.95 23.28 -33.14
N VAL A 642 -22.16 23.64 -34.16
CA VAL A 642 -20.94 22.94 -34.56
C VAL A 642 -19.77 23.91 -34.59
N ARG A 643 -18.62 23.43 -34.10
CA ARG A 643 -17.35 24.16 -34.10
C ARG A 643 -16.46 23.68 -35.26
N LEU A 644 -16.12 24.60 -36.15
CA LEU A 644 -15.24 24.38 -37.30
C LEU A 644 -13.85 24.96 -37.00
N ALA A 645 -12.82 24.14 -37.11
CA ALA A 645 -11.43 24.61 -37.16
C ALA A 645 -11.06 24.91 -38.62
N VAL A 646 -10.50 26.09 -38.85
CA VAL A 646 -10.06 26.54 -40.18
C VAL A 646 -8.59 26.89 -40.10
N SER A 647 -7.81 26.46 -41.08
CA SER A 647 -6.42 26.89 -41.29
C SER A 647 -6.19 27.30 -42.75
N GLY A 648 -5.35 28.32 -42.96
CA GLY A 648 -5.20 28.97 -44.26
C GLY A 648 -3.99 29.90 -44.34
N GLU A 649 -3.64 30.32 -45.54
CA GLU A 649 -2.70 31.42 -45.80
C GLU A 649 -3.42 32.77 -45.69
N ASP A 650 -2.85 33.70 -44.94
CA ASP A 650 -3.46 35.02 -44.75
C ASP A 650 -3.42 35.84 -46.05
N ARG A 651 -4.54 36.50 -46.35
CA ARG A 651 -4.62 37.47 -47.43
C ARG A 651 -5.67 38.53 -47.13
N ARG A 652 -5.50 39.68 -47.77
CA ARG A 652 -6.45 40.79 -47.64
C ARG A 652 -7.87 40.34 -48.02
N GLY A 653 -8.81 40.53 -47.10
CA GLY A 653 -10.22 40.18 -47.28
C GLY A 653 -10.60 38.74 -46.92
N LEU A 654 -9.65 37.88 -46.52
CA LEU A 654 -9.94 36.46 -46.25
C LEU A 654 -11.05 36.24 -45.22
N TYR A 655 -11.07 37.00 -44.12
CA TYR A 655 -12.10 36.86 -43.09
C TYR A 655 -13.49 37.21 -43.62
N ALA A 656 -13.60 38.23 -44.46
CA ALA A 656 -14.88 38.61 -45.07
C ALA A 656 -15.38 37.50 -46.00
N ASP A 657 -14.48 36.97 -46.85
CA ASP A 657 -14.81 35.88 -47.78
C ASP A 657 -15.26 34.60 -47.04
N ILE A 658 -14.65 34.30 -45.88
CA ILE A 658 -15.05 33.18 -45.02
C ILE A 658 -16.46 33.39 -44.47
N MET A 659 -16.74 34.56 -43.88
CA MET A 659 -18.06 34.84 -43.29
C MET A 659 -19.15 34.88 -44.35
N GLU A 660 -18.85 35.43 -45.53
CA GLU A 660 -19.78 35.45 -46.66
C GLU A 660 -20.06 34.04 -47.20
N ALA A 661 -19.02 33.21 -47.37
CA ALA A 661 -19.17 31.84 -47.84
C ALA A 661 -20.03 30.98 -46.90
N ILE A 662 -19.99 31.24 -45.59
CA ILE A 662 -20.85 30.58 -44.59
C ILE A 662 -22.27 31.17 -44.66
N SER A 663 -22.41 32.49 -44.68
CA SER A 663 -23.72 33.15 -44.68
C SER A 663 -24.56 32.81 -45.93
N GLN A 664 -23.93 32.68 -47.10
CA GLN A 664 -24.58 32.29 -48.36
C GLN A 664 -25.19 30.88 -48.32
N THR A 665 -24.78 30.03 -47.37
CA THR A 665 -25.38 28.70 -47.20
C THR A 665 -26.68 28.70 -46.40
N GLY A 666 -27.07 29.84 -45.83
CA GLY A 666 -28.22 29.96 -44.93
C GLY A 666 -27.90 29.56 -43.49
N THR A 667 -26.61 29.42 -43.15
CA THR A 667 -26.10 29.05 -41.84
C THR A 667 -25.89 30.29 -40.96
N ASN A 668 -26.36 30.24 -39.71
CA ASN A 668 -26.13 31.29 -38.73
C ASN A 668 -24.74 31.13 -38.06
N ILE A 669 -24.02 32.24 -37.88
CA ILE A 669 -22.68 32.26 -37.26
C ILE A 669 -22.83 32.80 -35.83
N ARG A 670 -22.59 31.96 -34.82
CA ARG A 670 -22.67 32.36 -33.40
C ARG A 670 -21.46 33.14 -32.93
N GLY A 671 -20.31 32.90 -33.53
CA GLY A 671 -19.06 33.55 -33.17
C GLY A 671 -17.90 32.99 -33.98
N ALA A 672 -16.85 33.77 -34.11
CA ALA A 672 -15.63 33.36 -34.78
C ALA A 672 -14.44 33.93 -34.05
N ASP A 673 -13.43 33.08 -33.84
CA ASP A 673 -12.15 33.45 -33.24
C ASP A 673 -11.06 33.08 -34.23
N LEU A 674 -10.53 34.07 -34.95
CA LEU A 674 -9.53 33.89 -36.00
C LEU A 674 -8.25 34.63 -35.60
N HIS A 675 -7.13 33.92 -35.65
CA HIS A 675 -5.81 34.44 -35.33
C HIS A 675 -4.90 34.28 -36.53
N THR A 676 -4.01 35.25 -36.74
CA THR A 676 -2.92 35.14 -37.72
C THR A 676 -1.60 35.06 -36.98
N LYS A 677 -0.77 34.07 -37.34
CA LYS A 677 0.62 33.97 -36.89
C LYS A 677 1.49 33.57 -38.07
N ASP A 678 2.60 34.27 -38.25
CA ASP A 678 3.62 33.96 -39.27
C ASP A 678 3.04 33.80 -40.71
N GLY A 679 2.02 34.60 -41.06
CA GLY A 679 1.37 34.57 -42.38
C GLY A 679 0.34 33.45 -42.57
N THR A 680 0.10 32.63 -41.55
CA THR A 680 -0.93 31.59 -41.52
C THR A 680 -2.09 32.00 -40.61
N VAL A 681 -3.31 31.88 -41.11
CA VAL A 681 -4.55 32.04 -40.34
C VAL A 681 -4.93 30.69 -39.76
N PHE A 682 -5.22 30.67 -38.46
CA PHE A 682 -5.86 29.55 -37.81
C PHE A 682 -6.94 30.07 -36.87
N GLY A 683 -8.04 29.35 -36.78
CA GLY A 683 -9.13 29.81 -35.95
C GLY A 683 -10.29 28.84 -35.87
N THR A 684 -11.26 29.25 -35.08
CA THR A 684 -12.42 28.45 -34.74
C THR A 684 -13.69 29.25 -35.00
N ILE A 685 -14.59 28.69 -35.81
CA ILE A 685 -15.87 29.30 -36.16
C ILE A 685 -17.00 28.46 -35.59
N PHE A 686 -17.95 29.12 -34.93
CA PHE A 686 -19.13 28.50 -34.33
C PHE A 686 -20.33 28.76 -35.23
N VAL A 687 -20.90 27.69 -35.79
CA VAL A 687 -22.02 27.75 -36.73
C VAL A 687 -23.21 26.92 -36.25
N GLU A 688 -24.41 27.27 -36.68
CA GLU A 688 -25.64 26.48 -36.46
C GLU A 688 -26.07 25.79 -37.75
N VAL A 689 -26.10 24.46 -37.75
CA VAL A 689 -26.43 23.63 -38.93
C VAL A 689 -27.59 22.69 -38.61
N ASP A 690 -28.43 22.41 -39.60
CA ASP A 690 -29.64 21.60 -39.37
C ASP A 690 -29.36 20.08 -39.42
N ASN A 691 -28.43 19.66 -40.28
CA ASN A 691 -28.09 18.26 -40.49
C ASN A 691 -26.68 18.09 -41.10
N LEU A 692 -26.21 16.84 -41.18
CA LEU A 692 -24.90 16.52 -41.77
C LEU A 692 -24.76 16.98 -43.24
N PRO A 693 -25.77 16.84 -44.13
CA PRO A 693 -25.72 17.40 -45.49
C PRO A 693 -25.52 18.93 -45.51
N HIS A 694 -26.19 19.67 -44.62
CA HIS A 694 -26.04 21.11 -44.49
C HIS A 694 -24.62 21.46 -44.02
N LEU A 695 -24.10 20.76 -43.01
CA LEU A 695 -22.71 20.93 -42.55
C LEU A 695 -21.68 20.67 -43.66
N ALA A 696 -21.86 19.60 -44.43
CA ALA A 696 -20.98 19.29 -45.57
C ALA A 696 -21.02 20.38 -46.65
N LYS A 697 -22.19 20.99 -46.88
CA LYS A 697 -22.36 22.13 -47.79
C LYS A 697 -21.60 23.36 -47.28
N VAL A 698 -21.69 23.67 -45.98
CA VAL A 698 -20.94 24.76 -45.33
C VAL A 698 -19.44 24.54 -45.49
N MET A 699 -18.93 23.37 -45.09
CA MET A 699 -17.51 23.05 -45.20
C MET A 699 -17.00 23.13 -46.64
N LYS A 700 -17.79 22.64 -47.60
CA LYS A 700 -17.45 22.73 -49.04
C LYS A 700 -17.44 24.17 -49.56
N SER A 701 -18.34 25.03 -49.07
CA SER A 701 -18.37 26.45 -49.41
C SER A 701 -17.10 27.14 -48.93
N VAL A 702 -16.72 26.89 -47.66
CA VAL A 702 -15.51 27.47 -47.06
C VAL A 702 -14.25 26.95 -47.74
N ARG A 703 -14.12 25.65 -48.05
CA ARG A 703 -12.96 25.09 -48.80
C ARG A 703 -12.72 25.75 -50.16
N LYS A 704 -13.74 26.33 -50.79
CA LYS A 704 -13.60 27.00 -52.10
C LYS A 704 -13.02 28.41 -51.98
N VAL A 705 -13.00 28.99 -50.79
CA VAL A 705 -12.40 30.30 -50.55
C VAL A 705 -10.89 30.18 -50.77
N LYS A 706 -10.35 30.93 -51.73
CA LYS A 706 -8.91 30.97 -52.00
C LYS A 706 -8.17 31.36 -50.72
N GLY A 707 -7.14 30.61 -50.36
CA GLY A 707 -6.34 30.83 -49.14
C GLY A 707 -6.68 29.90 -47.98
N ILE A 708 -7.72 29.08 -48.05
CA ILE A 708 -7.99 28.06 -47.02
C ILE A 708 -7.32 26.75 -47.42
N THR A 709 -6.49 26.22 -46.54
CA THR A 709 -5.79 24.94 -46.72
C THR A 709 -6.59 23.80 -46.11
N GLU A 710 -7.14 23.99 -44.91
CA GLU A 710 -7.84 22.94 -44.16
C GLU A 710 -9.08 23.49 -43.45
N ILE A 711 -10.15 22.68 -43.44
CA ILE A 711 -11.31 22.91 -42.60
C ILE A 711 -11.85 21.58 -42.14
N ASP A 712 -11.93 21.45 -40.82
CA ASP A 712 -12.42 20.26 -40.14
C ASP A 712 -13.30 20.62 -38.95
N ARG A 713 -14.11 19.65 -38.54
CA ARG A 713 -14.90 19.75 -37.32
C ARG A 713 -13.99 19.50 -36.13
N ARG A 714 -13.93 20.45 -35.20
CA ARG A 714 -13.05 20.34 -34.03
C ARG A 714 -13.75 19.58 -32.92
N ASP A 715 -13.29 18.37 -32.63
CA ASP A 715 -13.60 17.72 -31.35
C ASP A 715 -12.87 18.52 -30.24
N ALA A 716 -13.58 18.90 -29.18
CA ALA A 716 -12.99 19.69 -28.11
C ALA A 716 -11.85 18.89 -27.45
N PRO A 717 -10.69 19.50 -27.15
CA PRO A 717 -9.72 18.84 -26.28
C PRO A 717 -10.39 18.53 -24.94
N PRO A 718 -10.04 17.41 -24.27
CA PRO A 718 -10.44 17.20 -22.89
C PRO A 718 -9.97 18.41 -22.09
N ASN A 719 -10.88 19.01 -21.32
CA ASN A 719 -10.63 20.23 -20.54
C ASN A 719 -9.23 20.21 -19.89
N GLN A 720 -8.45 21.27 -20.13
CA GLN A 720 -7.34 21.65 -19.25
C GLN A 720 -7.88 22.09 -17.89
#